data_AF-A0A8C2QC56-F1
#
_entry.id   AF-A0A8C2QC56-F1
#
_cell.length_a   1.000
_cell.length_b   1.000
_cell.length_c   1.000
_cell.angle_alpha   90.00
_cell.angle_beta   90.00
_cell.angle_gamma   90.00
#
_symmetry.space_group_name_H-M   'P 1'
#
loop_
_entity.id
_entity.type
_entity.pdbx_description
1 polymer ?
#
loop_
_entity_poly.entity_id
_entity_poly.type
_entity_poly.pdbx_seq_one_letter_code
_entity_poly.pdbx_strand_id
1 'polypeptide(L)'
;MESPIIYIMILLLNVFEFSSGVIYNKCKYQINHFACSSEEVHTDKNLFKLFLSTDSLKVYCFFRNQKTDTSREILSVFTSGGHAPKLIIMNSTYHGHFHFNLSLINNRTSWLMDIPRERITVNTDIESVEEWIIKVTMHEGLNIYDTEGTLLDLVREPILQWNLGAIMNKAQVKKLHPHVTDIKVAKCPCANDVALLGLILNETFNGVFIGRTSSGFWEYNEIIWYNLTQNIYSQLKDEHKGLTIIDMVLTNHFLVILTSLGLYVSTDLRYPDSEQIQLSRADFCGFERVDYIKGKLWYNERCFANRENFEVDYVTITFDRNRTLSESSSCFYSKEPFLQWLPCLSSTVKNRRFIPHVVTFLIDQESQTGIYLFHIPNSKRTFVSVSVLKDDKPNETQPKFPNFKFPSSFSNPVGMVFHPRSHFLYVYGNQVWLSEDGGNSFDLLCDFLSNFVRKTVHSFYTSDITFITQSGKIYMTKAGLTTYTLHGNWDDKVFTIYYDHLGFIHKLTPELFDTDSSSSDSQTSNRIFGKPPDLGFNTALAPQYITPNEMIFFAYVPLTEPNYNLYRRKFKSIHLGKVINHRGGEAYITKLFIHTNGPLGFHTSALTEIVEPFPVESNVATTCIYGSLNISYTGNIFYQITVFSNTDVEMTVVSPGYSSFLITHIVDEKNALSMATMPHIITSTLYFPVNSWFLYNFGTTTGRTWNISVRPCNYWVQQDDNDVISPSIVKYIDMGNEENYEIKLMILHIPPVGVIVGNPALLEVTTEGYFDITDSYHMKVHIASKFFQKGSTSLALVVWEASSQCYLTTLVPTMKSSCSYLRTMHHIPGRHIPPEHWISGVHKDSQGFNMIKTLPVNYRPPSNMGVYIPLTDNFYHADPSKPKPRSLFHKSKETGKYKQCANARDRAMCNCTEHQKFSHAVAFSDCKEKVHRFKFPVTQYPVVLEIIDEKQKLSVKPPYLVTMTEVNRRQNWQLKHNMPENVKKMKNYLDTRLKTPVYNPFGLNLSIRGSELFHFKVSVIPGVSFCDLHEEFQIYVDEVPLPFPGHVLIAVATSVVLGGLIFVAFLFQLRNIHPLRAFRRYVRGTIAHSSNLSIDS
;
A
#
# COMPACT_ATOMS: atom_id res chain seq x y z
N MET A 1 1.48 39.81 47.16
CA MET A 1 2.03 40.26 45.87
C MET A 1 3.16 39.31 45.52
N GLU A 2 2.81 38.17 44.93
CA GLU A 2 3.81 37.24 44.37
C GLU A 2 4.14 37.71 42.95
N SER A 3 5.43 37.64 42.63
CA SER A 3 6.05 38.45 41.57
C SER A 3 5.60 38.04 40.17
N PRO A 4 5.28 39.01 39.28
CA PRO A 4 5.06 38.77 37.84
C PRO A 4 6.22 38.02 37.18
N ILE A 5 7.42 38.07 37.78
CA ILE A 5 8.63 37.39 37.33
C ILE A 5 8.48 35.87 37.43
N ILE A 6 7.76 35.33 38.42
CA ILE A 6 7.55 33.87 38.53
C ILE A 6 6.62 33.40 37.42
N TYR A 7 5.55 34.15 37.12
CA TYR A 7 4.68 33.85 35.99
C TYR A 7 5.39 33.99 34.64
N ILE A 8 6.23 35.02 34.46
CA ILE A 8 7.05 35.20 33.26
C ILE A 8 8.10 34.11 33.14
N MET A 9 8.71 33.66 34.23
CA MET A 9 9.68 32.56 34.24
C MET A 9 9.00 31.21 33.97
N ILE A 10 7.81 30.96 34.50
CA ILE A 10 6.99 29.78 34.16
C ILE A 10 6.57 29.85 32.69
N LEU A 11 6.18 31.02 32.19
CA LEU A 11 5.83 31.20 30.78
C LEU A 11 7.06 31.01 29.88
N LEU A 12 8.24 31.50 30.26
CA LEU A 12 9.50 31.34 29.51
C LEU A 12 10.04 29.90 29.58
N LEU A 13 9.90 29.23 30.72
CA LEU A 13 10.21 27.79 30.87
C LEU A 13 9.27 26.96 29.99
N ASN A 14 7.97 27.28 29.98
CA ASN A 14 7.01 26.64 29.10
C ASN A 14 7.22 27.04 27.63
N VAL A 15 7.75 28.22 27.32
CA VAL A 15 8.13 28.60 25.94
C VAL A 15 9.24 27.70 25.42
N PHE A 16 10.15 27.16 26.24
CA PHE A 16 11.08 26.11 25.79
C PHE A 16 10.41 24.75 25.56
N GLU A 17 9.38 24.39 26.35
CA GLU A 17 8.53 23.22 26.09
C GLU A 17 7.63 23.40 24.84
N PHE A 18 7.17 24.63 24.55
CA PHE A 18 6.31 24.93 23.40
C PHE A 18 7.09 25.26 22.11
N SER A 19 8.30 25.84 22.21
CA SER A 19 9.15 26.20 21.05
C SER A 19 10.04 25.07 20.55
N SER A 20 10.29 24.05 21.38
CA SER A 20 11.01 22.85 20.92
C SER A 20 10.17 22.00 19.99
N GLY A 21 8.85 22.20 19.90
CA GLY A 21 7.96 21.27 19.21
C GLY A 21 7.92 19.88 19.84
N VAL A 22 8.71 19.65 20.89
CA VAL A 22 8.81 18.40 21.64
C VAL A 22 7.79 18.49 22.78
N ILE A 23 6.51 18.50 22.44
CA ILE A 23 5.53 18.00 23.41
C ILE A 23 5.82 16.51 23.50
N TYR A 24 6.22 16.06 24.69
CA TYR A 24 6.41 14.66 25.04
C TYR A 24 5.14 13.85 24.71
N ASN A 25 4.98 13.42 23.46
CA ASN A 25 4.18 12.28 23.06
C ASN A 25 4.93 11.02 23.48
N LYS A 26 5.20 10.88 24.79
CA LYS A 26 5.35 9.54 25.37
C LYS A 26 4.05 8.84 25.02
N CYS A 27 4.13 7.61 24.53
CA CYS A 27 3.02 6.64 24.45
C CYS A 27 2.43 6.32 25.84
N LYS A 28 2.16 7.34 26.67
CA LYS A 28 1.24 7.30 27.78
C LYS A 28 -0.08 7.85 27.22
N TYR A 29 -0.96 6.91 26.90
CA TYR A 29 -2.41 7.05 26.77
C TYR A 29 -2.91 8.50 26.92
N GLN A 30 -3.14 9.17 25.79
CA GLN A 30 -3.49 10.59 25.75
C GLN A 30 -4.81 10.84 26.47
N ILE A 31 -4.74 11.65 27.54
CA ILE A 31 -5.90 12.16 28.29
C ILE A 31 -6.75 13.11 27.41
N ASN A 32 -6.15 13.69 26.36
CA ASN A 32 -6.77 14.64 25.43
C ASN A 32 -6.61 14.18 23.96
N HIS A 33 -7.71 14.02 23.21
CA HIS A 33 -7.67 13.57 21.81
C HIS A 33 -8.86 14.11 21.00
N PHE A 34 -8.80 14.04 19.67
CA PHE A 34 -9.93 14.31 18.80
C PHE A 34 -10.76 13.05 18.59
N ALA A 35 -12.09 13.17 18.66
CA ALA A 35 -13.02 12.13 18.24
C ALA A 35 -13.85 12.68 17.07
N CYS A 36 -13.84 11.97 15.94
CA CYS A 36 -14.60 12.38 14.77
C CYS A 36 -15.47 11.24 14.20
N SER A 37 -16.62 11.60 13.64
CA SER A 37 -17.61 10.67 13.09
C SER A 37 -18.27 11.23 11.81
N SER A 38 -18.77 10.32 10.96
CA SER A 38 -19.62 10.65 9.81
C SER A 38 -21.08 10.91 10.17
N GLU A 39 -21.51 10.53 11.38
CA GLU A 39 -22.89 10.73 11.87
C GLU A 39 -22.96 11.77 13.01
N GLU A 40 -24.07 12.50 13.07
CA GLU A 40 -24.30 13.59 14.05
C GLU A 40 -24.53 13.07 15.48
N VAL A 41 -25.06 11.83 15.62
CA VAL A 41 -25.36 11.21 16.92
C VAL A 41 -24.24 10.25 17.30
N HIS A 42 -23.49 10.60 18.35
CA HIS A 42 -22.37 9.79 18.82
C HIS A 42 -22.85 8.58 19.63
N THR A 43 -22.39 7.39 19.25
CA THR A 43 -22.18 6.29 20.20
C THR A 43 -20.78 6.43 20.81
N ASP A 44 -20.66 6.04 22.07
CA ASP A 44 -19.63 6.44 23.04
C ASP A 44 -18.24 5.80 22.81
N LYS A 45 -17.64 5.98 21.62
CA LYS A 45 -16.51 5.15 21.18
C LYS A 45 -15.28 5.99 20.85
N ASN A 46 -14.12 5.53 21.34
CA ASN A 46 -12.79 6.08 21.10
C ASN A 46 -12.29 5.89 19.66
N LEU A 47 -13.21 5.71 18.71
CA LEU A 47 -12.97 5.20 17.37
C LEU A 47 -13.12 6.33 16.35
N PHE A 48 -12.02 6.69 15.72
CA PHE A 48 -12.02 7.62 14.60
C PHE A 48 -12.15 6.82 13.29
N LYS A 49 -13.40 6.54 12.87
CA LYS A 49 -13.70 5.89 11.58
C LYS A 49 -14.73 6.71 10.81
N LEU A 50 -14.42 7.04 9.57
CA LEU A 50 -15.28 7.76 8.65
C LEU A 50 -15.65 6.88 7.46
N PHE A 51 -16.82 7.14 6.88
CA PHE A 51 -17.33 6.40 5.74
C PHE A 51 -17.67 7.36 4.60
N LEU A 52 -17.07 7.12 3.43
CA LEU A 52 -17.38 7.86 2.21
C LEU A 52 -18.51 7.13 1.46
N SER A 53 -19.68 7.75 1.44
CA SER A 53 -20.87 7.27 0.72
C SER A 53 -20.92 7.83 -0.72
N THR A 54 -22.08 7.75 -1.37
CA THR A 54 -22.31 8.37 -2.69
C THR A 54 -22.32 9.89 -2.64
N ASP A 55 -22.61 10.48 -1.47
CA ASP A 55 -22.71 11.92 -1.28
C ASP A 55 -21.39 12.52 -0.75
N SER A 56 -21.43 13.80 -0.36
CA SER A 56 -20.29 14.48 0.26
C SER A 56 -19.98 13.91 1.66
N LEU A 57 -18.70 13.84 2.00
CA LEU A 57 -18.21 13.39 3.30
C LEU A 57 -18.49 14.45 4.35
N LYS A 58 -19.40 14.15 5.27
CA LYS A 58 -19.65 14.97 6.46
C LYS A 58 -18.75 14.49 7.59
N VAL A 59 -18.07 15.42 8.25
CA VAL A 59 -17.14 15.14 9.36
C VAL A 59 -17.53 15.99 10.56
N TYR A 60 -17.96 15.33 11.63
CA TYR A 60 -18.20 15.94 12.94
C TYR A 60 -17.01 15.62 13.83
N CYS A 61 -16.30 16.62 14.34
CA CYS A 61 -15.12 16.43 15.19
C CYS A 61 -15.27 17.16 16.54
N PHE A 62 -14.85 16.50 17.62
CA PHE A 62 -14.91 16.99 19.00
C PHE A 62 -13.56 16.80 19.69
N PHE A 63 -13.17 17.72 20.56
CA PHE A 63 -11.98 17.57 21.40
C PHE A 63 -12.38 17.01 22.78
N ARG A 64 -11.88 15.82 23.13
CA ARG A 64 -12.21 15.11 24.37
C ARG A 64 -11.13 15.27 25.42
N ASN A 65 -11.56 15.37 26.69
CA ASN A 65 -10.74 15.33 27.89
C ASN A 65 -11.58 14.65 29.01
N GLN A 66 -10.95 14.04 30.02
CA GLN A 66 -11.61 13.45 31.20
C GLN A 66 -12.56 14.43 31.93
N LYS A 67 -12.33 15.74 31.82
CA LYS A 67 -13.26 16.79 32.28
C LYS A 67 -13.69 17.67 31.10
N THR A 68 -14.99 17.90 30.96
CA THR A 68 -15.56 18.73 29.88
C THR A 68 -15.22 20.22 30.01
N ASP A 69 -14.95 20.71 31.22
CA ASP A 69 -14.60 22.12 31.43
C ASP A 69 -13.16 22.41 30.96
N THR A 70 -12.24 21.45 31.13
CA THR A 70 -10.83 21.62 30.70
C THR A 70 -10.66 21.52 29.18
N SER A 71 -11.54 20.82 28.46
CA SER A 71 -11.49 20.82 26.99
C SER A 71 -11.82 22.19 26.40
N ARG A 72 -12.80 22.91 26.96
CA ARG A 72 -13.13 24.28 26.52
C ARG A 72 -11.99 25.27 26.77
N GLU A 73 -11.37 25.21 27.95
CA GLU A 73 -10.25 26.09 28.30
C GLU A 73 -9.07 25.86 27.35
N ILE A 74 -8.66 24.61 27.14
CA ILE A 74 -7.57 24.25 26.21
C ILE A 74 -7.88 24.77 24.80
N LEU A 75 -9.08 24.47 24.28
CA LEU A 75 -9.47 24.93 22.94
C LEU A 75 -9.54 26.45 22.84
N SER A 76 -9.95 27.16 23.89
CA SER A 76 -10.01 28.63 23.89
C SER A 76 -8.63 29.27 23.72
N VAL A 77 -7.58 28.65 24.28
CA VAL A 77 -6.19 29.11 24.12
C VAL A 77 -5.74 28.97 22.66
N PHE A 78 -5.96 27.82 22.03
CA PHE A 78 -5.55 27.62 20.64
C PHE A 78 -6.39 28.43 19.65
N THR A 79 -7.71 28.49 19.84
CA THR A 79 -8.60 29.27 18.96
C THR A 79 -8.39 30.77 19.09
N SER A 80 -8.08 31.30 20.29
CA SER A 80 -7.67 32.70 20.47
C SER A 80 -6.30 33.01 19.86
N GLY A 81 -5.41 32.01 19.79
CA GLY A 81 -4.18 32.07 19.01
C GLY A 81 -4.35 31.97 17.50
N GLY A 82 -5.59 31.83 17.00
CA GLY A 82 -5.89 31.72 15.57
C GLY A 82 -5.70 30.33 14.98
N HIS A 83 -5.60 29.29 15.81
CA HIS A 83 -5.48 27.90 15.36
C HIS A 83 -6.84 27.20 15.33
N ALA A 84 -7.07 26.43 14.27
CA ALA A 84 -8.19 25.51 14.12
C ALA A 84 -7.63 24.12 13.74
N PRO A 85 -8.33 23.03 14.08
CA PRO A 85 -7.89 21.70 13.68
C PRO A 85 -7.81 21.58 12.15
N LYS A 86 -6.90 20.72 11.70
CA LYS A 86 -6.71 20.36 10.30
C LYS A 86 -7.00 18.86 10.14
N LEU A 87 -7.78 18.50 9.12
CA LEU A 87 -7.98 17.13 8.68
C LEU A 87 -7.01 16.83 7.54
N ILE A 88 -6.25 15.76 7.66
CA ILE A 88 -5.37 15.24 6.62
C ILE A 88 -5.91 13.88 6.21
N ILE A 89 -6.16 13.67 4.92
CA ILE A 89 -6.59 12.39 4.36
C ILE A 89 -5.46 11.90 3.46
N MET A 90 -4.95 10.70 3.72
CA MET A 90 -3.82 10.17 2.98
C MET A 90 -3.94 8.67 2.72
N ASN A 91 -3.43 8.21 1.58
CA ASN A 91 -3.16 6.80 1.31
C ASN A 91 -1.79 6.68 0.61
N SER A 92 -1.46 5.55 -0.02
CA SER A 92 -0.16 5.35 -0.67
C SER A 92 0.14 6.30 -1.83
N THR A 93 -0.88 6.89 -2.46
CA THR A 93 -0.78 7.69 -3.70
C THR A 93 -1.45 9.07 -3.62
N TYR A 94 -2.27 9.32 -2.59
CA TYR A 94 -3.02 10.56 -2.40
C TYR A 94 -2.69 11.18 -1.04
N HIS A 95 -2.57 12.50 -1.02
CA HIS A 95 -2.40 13.29 0.19
C HIS A 95 -3.21 14.60 0.06
N GLY A 96 -4.21 14.76 0.91
CA GLY A 96 -5.16 15.87 0.89
C GLY A 96 -5.25 16.57 2.24
N HIS A 97 -5.33 17.90 2.19
CA HIS A 97 -5.43 18.75 3.38
C HIS A 97 -6.75 19.52 3.38
N PHE A 98 -7.46 19.47 4.51
CA PHE A 98 -8.74 20.16 4.69
C PHE A 98 -8.73 20.91 6.03
N HIS A 99 -9.10 22.19 5.98
CA HIS A 99 -9.06 23.06 7.14
C HIS A 99 -10.47 23.24 7.70
N PHE A 100 -10.64 23.03 9.01
CA PHE A 100 -11.88 23.37 9.68
C PHE A 100 -12.00 24.90 9.84
N ASN A 101 -13.24 25.39 9.86
CA ASN A 101 -13.50 26.79 10.18
C ASN A 101 -13.11 27.10 11.63
N LEU A 102 -12.62 28.31 11.88
CA LEU A 102 -12.28 28.80 13.22
C LEU A 102 -13.50 28.88 14.16
N SER A 103 -14.71 29.03 13.61
CA SER A 103 -15.95 29.15 14.38
C SER A 103 -16.46 27.80 14.89
N LEU A 104 -16.62 27.68 16.21
CA LEU A 104 -17.29 26.56 16.86
C LEU A 104 -18.82 26.62 16.66
N ILE A 105 -19.48 25.46 16.58
CA ILE A 105 -20.94 25.38 16.41
C ILE A 105 -21.65 25.58 17.75
N ASN A 106 -22.56 26.56 17.84
CA ASN A 106 -23.58 26.70 18.89
C ASN A 106 -23.13 26.40 20.34
N ASN A 107 -22.07 27.06 20.85
CA ASN A 107 -21.52 26.85 22.20
C ASN A 107 -21.07 25.40 22.53
N ARG A 108 -20.95 24.53 21.52
CA ARG A 108 -20.40 23.17 21.63
C ARG A 108 -18.95 23.15 21.14
N THR A 109 -18.09 22.37 21.79
CA THR A 109 -16.67 22.16 21.40
C THR A 109 -16.57 21.22 20.20
N SER A 110 -17.22 21.60 19.09
CA SER A 110 -17.39 20.76 17.91
C SER A 110 -17.20 21.53 16.61
N TRP A 111 -16.54 20.89 15.65
CA TRP A 111 -16.39 21.34 14.28
C TRP A 111 -17.18 20.45 13.32
N LEU A 112 -17.67 21.07 12.25
CA LEU A 112 -18.28 20.38 11.11
C LEU A 112 -17.53 20.77 9.85
N MET A 113 -17.32 19.78 8.99
CA MET A 113 -16.83 19.98 7.64
C MET A 113 -17.63 19.10 6.67
N ASP A 114 -17.87 19.63 5.47
CA ASP A 114 -18.52 18.92 4.37
C ASP A 114 -17.57 18.93 3.16
N ILE A 115 -17.09 17.76 2.76
CA ILE A 115 -16.12 17.59 1.67
C ILE A 115 -16.82 16.88 0.50
N PRO A 116 -16.98 17.53 -0.66
CA PRO A 116 -17.49 16.88 -1.86
C PRO A 116 -16.68 15.65 -2.25
N ARG A 117 -17.35 14.54 -2.61
CA ARG A 117 -16.73 13.27 -2.96
C ARG A 117 -15.69 13.44 -4.08
N GLU A 118 -15.97 14.31 -5.06
CA GLU A 118 -15.11 14.57 -6.21
C GLU A 118 -13.77 15.20 -5.84
N ARG A 119 -13.64 15.78 -4.63
CA ARG A 119 -12.36 16.28 -4.09
C ARG A 119 -11.49 15.18 -3.49
N ILE A 120 -12.07 14.04 -3.15
CA ILE A 120 -11.39 12.89 -2.56
C ILE A 120 -11.13 11.82 -3.64
N THR A 121 -12.16 11.46 -4.41
CA THR A 121 -12.06 10.48 -5.50
C THR A 121 -12.86 10.94 -6.72
N VAL A 122 -12.22 10.90 -7.89
CA VAL A 122 -12.86 11.19 -9.19
C VAL A 122 -13.45 9.92 -9.80
N ASN A 123 -12.89 8.74 -9.48
CA ASN A 123 -13.38 7.47 -10.01
C ASN A 123 -14.63 7.01 -9.23
N THR A 124 -15.63 6.56 -9.98
CA THR A 124 -16.90 6.02 -9.47
C THR A 124 -17.02 4.50 -9.65
N ASP A 125 -16.11 3.89 -10.40
CA ASP A 125 -16.15 2.46 -10.69
C ASP A 125 -15.81 1.62 -9.46
N ILE A 126 -16.52 0.50 -9.31
CA ILE A 126 -16.28 -0.50 -8.26
C ILE A 126 -14.95 -1.19 -8.56
N GLU A 127 -13.98 -1.01 -7.68
CA GLU A 127 -12.63 -1.57 -7.79
C GLU A 127 -11.99 -1.59 -6.41
N SER A 128 -10.97 -2.42 -6.20
CA SER A 128 -10.21 -2.41 -4.95
C SER A 128 -9.56 -1.05 -4.74
N VAL A 129 -9.93 -0.35 -3.67
CA VAL A 129 -9.38 0.96 -3.32
C VAL A 129 -8.67 0.84 -1.98
N GLU A 130 -7.51 1.48 -1.89
CA GLU A 130 -6.80 1.57 -0.62
C GLU A 130 -7.62 2.44 0.34
N GLU A 131 -7.96 1.86 1.48
CA GLU A 131 -8.55 2.57 2.60
C GLU A 131 -7.60 3.69 3.06
N TRP A 132 -8.14 4.88 3.32
CA TRP A 132 -7.30 6.04 3.64
C TRP A 132 -7.09 6.15 5.15
N ILE A 133 -5.90 6.59 5.53
CA ILE A 133 -5.57 7.03 6.87
C ILE A 133 -5.99 8.50 7.00
N ILE A 134 -6.66 8.80 8.09
CA ILE A 134 -7.05 10.16 8.44
C ILE A 134 -6.28 10.59 9.66
N LYS A 135 -5.78 11.83 9.62
CA LYS A 135 -5.08 12.44 10.73
C LYS A 135 -5.71 13.80 11.06
N VAL A 136 -6.00 14.03 12.33
CA VAL A 136 -6.50 15.31 12.84
C VAL A 136 -5.47 15.89 13.80
N THR A 137 -5.04 17.12 13.54
CA THR A 137 -4.08 17.82 14.40
C THR A 137 -4.45 19.28 14.58
N MET A 138 -4.10 19.86 15.74
CA MET A 138 -4.24 21.30 15.98
C MET A 138 -3.14 22.14 15.32
N HIS A 139 -1.98 21.56 15.05
CA HIS A 139 -0.87 22.27 14.43
C HIS A 139 0.03 21.32 13.62
N GLU A 140 0.24 21.65 12.35
CA GLU A 140 1.11 20.92 11.41
C GLU A 140 2.59 21.13 11.76
N GLY A 141 3.42 20.08 11.68
CA GLY A 141 4.85 20.12 12.06
C GLY A 141 5.12 19.84 13.54
N LEU A 142 4.26 20.31 14.46
CA LEU A 142 4.41 20.05 15.91
C LEU A 142 3.55 18.87 16.40
N ASN A 143 2.63 18.35 15.56
CA ASN A 143 1.72 17.23 15.88
C ASN A 143 0.99 17.39 17.23
N ILE A 144 0.57 18.62 17.54
CA ILE A 144 -0.11 18.93 18.80
C ILE A 144 -1.52 18.32 18.76
N TYR A 145 -1.83 17.48 19.75
CA TYR A 145 -3.07 16.71 19.85
C TYR A 145 -3.41 15.96 18.56
N ASP A 146 -2.46 15.15 18.12
CA ASP A 146 -2.62 14.30 16.94
C ASP A 146 -3.56 13.10 17.23
N THR A 147 -4.48 12.81 16.32
CA THR A 147 -5.33 11.60 16.37
C THR A 147 -5.50 11.00 14.99
N GLU A 148 -5.25 9.70 14.88
CA GLU A 148 -5.34 8.91 13.66
C GLU A 148 -6.65 8.11 13.59
N GLY A 149 -7.15 7.90 12.37
CA GLY A 149 -8.39 7.21 12.04
C GLY A 149 -8.39 6.63 10.64
N THR A 150 -9.51 6.04 10.22
CA THR A 150 -9.68 5.44 8.88
C THR A 150 -10.83 6.08 8.11
N LEU A 151 -10.70 6.16 6.79
CA LEU A 151 -11.78 6.50 5.85
C LEU A 151 -11.99 5.32 4.91
N LEU A 152 -13.17 4.72 4.93
CA LEU A 152 -13.55 3.64 4.02
C LEU A 152 -14.51 4.14 2.94
N ASP A 153 -14.22 3.86 1.67
CA ASP A 153 -15.16 4.12 0.56
C ASP A 153 -16.13 2.95 0.37
N LEU A 154 -17.35 3.15 0.90
CA LEU A 154 -18.40 2.15 0.90
C LEU A 154 -18.96 1.85 -0.49
N VAL A 155 -18.73 2.72 -1.48
CA VAL A 155 -19.29 2.59 -2.83
C VAL A 155 -18.37 1.76 -3.73
N ARG A 156 -17.05 1.93 -3.58
CA ARG A 156 -16.08 1.29 -4.47
C ARG A 156 -15.60 -0.07 -4.00
N GLU A 157 -15.59 -0.32 -2.68
CA GLU A 157 -15.12 -1.59 -2.13
C GLU A 157 -15.97 -2.78 -2.65
N PRO A 158 -15.38 -3.70 -3.45
CA PRO A 158 -16.15 -4.68 -4.22
C PRO A 158 -17.02 -5.61 -3.37
N ILE A 159 -16.48 -6.19 -2.30
CA ILE A 159 -17.20 -7.18 -1.48
C ILE A 159 -18.40 -6.57 -0.72
N LEU A 160 -18.39 -5.25 -0.50
CA LEU A 160 -19.51 -4.55 0.14
C LEU A 160 -20.72 -4.43 -0.79
N GLN A 161 -20.50 -4.42 -2.11
CA GLN A 161 -21.54 -4.29 -3.12
C GLN A 161 -22.35 -5.59 -3.33
N TRP A 162 -21.84 -6.72 -2.84
CA TRP A 162 -22.49 -8.02 -2.99
C TRP A 162 -23.28 -8.44 -1.75
N ASN A 163 -24.44 -9.06 -2.00
CA ASN A 163 -25.09 -9.91 -1.02
C ASN A 163 -24.53 -11.33 -1.13
N LEU A 164 -23.83 -11.80 -0.10
CA LEU A 164 -23.14 -13.08 -0.14
C LEU A 164 -24.11 -14.28 -0.10
N GLY A 165 -25.29 -14.12 0.50
CA GLY A 165 -26.25 -15.22 0.67
C GLY A 165 -27.45 -14.83 1.51
N ALA A 166 -28.10 -15.79 2.16
CA ALA A 166 -29.24 -15.48 3.03
C ALA A 166 -28.77 -14.84 4.35
N ILE A 167 -29.25 -13.63 4.65
CA ILE A 167 -28.90 -12.91 5.88
C ILE A 167 -29.44 -13.66 7.11
N MET A 168 -28.61 -13.78 8.14
CA MET A 168 -28.92 -14.43 9.41
C MET A 168 -29.09 -13.42 10.53
N ASN A 169 -30.05 -13.69 11.43
CA ASN A 169 -30.19 -12.91 12.66
C ASN A 169 -29.28 -13.47 13.79
N LYS A 170 -29.07 -12.66 14.84
CA LYS A 170 -28.21 -13.01 15.98
C LYS A 170 -28.61 -14.32 16.67
N ALA A 171 -29.91 -14.61 16.75
CA ALA A 171 -30.40 -15.83 17.40
C ALA A 171 -30.06 -17.10 16.58
N GLN A 172 -30.06 -17.01 15.25
CA GLN A 172 -29.62 -18.10 14.37
C GLN A 172 -28.13 -18.34 14.47
N VAL A 173 -27.32 -17.28 14.50
CA VAL A 173 -25.85 -17.38 14.63
C VAL A 173 -25.47 -17.99 15.99
N LYS A 174 -26.11 -17.57 17.08
CA LYS A 174 -25.84 -18.12 18.42
C LYS A 174 -26.09 -19.63 18.53
N LYS A 175 -27.00 -20.19 17.73
CA LYS A 175 -27.22 -21.65 17.66
C LYS A 175 -26.03 -22.40 17.04
N LEU A 176 -25.19 -21.73 16.26
CA LEU A 176 -24.01 -22.34 15.64
C LEU A 176 -22.84 -22.49 16.62
N HIS A 177 -22.72 -21.61 17.63
CA HIS A 177 -21.53 -21.51 18.49
C HIS A 177 -21.09 -22.86 19.12
N PRO A 178 -21.99 -23.72 19.65
CA PRO A 178 -21.59 -25.00 20.23
C PRO A 178 -20.98 -25.98 19.22
N HIS A 179 -21.21 -25.76 17.93
CA HIS A 179 -20.72 -26.59 16.84
C HIS A 179 -19.42 -26.07 16.22
N VAL A 180 -18.96 -24.86 16.57
CA VAL A 180 -17.75 -24.25 16.02
C VAL A 180 -16.50 -24.89 16.64
N THR A 181 -15.57 -25.30 15.78
CA THR A 181 -14.30 -25.95 16.15
C THR A 181 -13.08 -25.06 15.87
N ASP A 182 -13.17 -24.17 14.89
CA ASP A 182 -12.16 -23.17 14.56
C ASP A 182 -12.81 -22.02 13.79
N ILE A 183 -12.07 -20.91 13.63
CA ILE A 183 -12.50 -19.73 12.88
C ILE A 183 -11.44 -19.38 11.85
N LYS A 184 -11.90 -18.90 10.69
CA LYS A 184 -11.06 -18.35 9.64
C LYS A 184 -11.45 -16.92 9.31
N VAL A 185 -10.44 -16.10 9.03
CA VAL A 185 -10.62 -14.71 8.63
C VAL A 185 -9.93 -14.51 7.30
N ALA A 186 -10.61 -13.86 6.37
CA ALA A 186 -10.00 -13.31 5.16
C ALA A 186 -10.29 -11.81 5.11
N LYS A 187 -9.25 -10.99 4.96
CA LYS A 187 -9.36 -9.54 4.85
C LYS A 187 -9.25 -9.08 3.41
N CYS A 188 -9.85 -7.93 3.10
CA CYS A 188 -9.59 -7.27 1.83
C CYS A 188 -8.13 -6.74 1.83
N PRO A 189 -7.32 -7.04 0.80
CA PRO A 189 -5.92 -6.62 0.77
C PRO A 189 -5.70 -5.10 0.83
N CYS A 190 -6.65 -4.31 0.33
CA CYS A 190 -6.56 -2.84 0.26
C CYS A 190 -7.34 -2.12 1.37
N ALA A 191 -8.29 -2.79 2.01
CA ALA A 191 -9.16 -2.20 3.03
C ALA A 191 -9.31 -3.18 4.21
N ASN A 192 -8.34 -3.19 5.12
CA ASN A 192 -8.34 -4.10 6.26
C ASN A 192 -9.48 -3.82 7.27
N ASP A 193 -10.25 -2.73 7.17
CA ASP A 193 -11.50 -2.65 7.95
C ASP A 193 -12.60 -3.55 7.37
N VAL A 194 -12.45 -4.00 6.12
CA VAL A 194 -13.37 -4.92 5.45
C VAL A 194 -12.82 -6.33 5.46
N ALA A 195 -13.52 -7.22 6.16
CA ALA A 195 -13.10 -8.61 6.31
C ALA A 195 -14.28 -9.56 6.45
N LEU A 196 -13.99 -10.83 6.19
CA LEU A 196 -14.91 -11.95 6.27
C LEU A 196 -14.48 -12.92 7.37
N LEU A 197 -15.45 -13.41 8.13
CA LEU A 197 -15.29 -14.34 9.26
C LEU A 197 -16.04 -15.64 8.97
N GLY A 198 -15.32 -16.71 8.64
CA GLY A 198 -15.87 -18.04 8.40
C GLY A 198 -15.87 -18.91 9.65
N LEU A 199 -16.98 -19.60 9.92
CA LEU A 199 -17.08 -20.59 11.01
C LEU A 199 -16.77 -22.00 10.50
N ILE A 200 -15.81 -22.68 11.14
CA ILE A 200 -15.50 -24.10 10.89
C ILE A 200 -16.29 -24.96 11.88
N LEU A 201 -17.26 -25.70 11.36
CA LEU A 201 -18.16 -26.54 12.15
C LEU A 201 -17.66 -27.98 12.29
N ASN A 202 -18.06 -28.64 13.38
CA ASN A 202 -17.91 -30.08 13.56
C ASN A 202 -18.90 -30.87 12.68
N GLU A 203 -18.78 -32.20 12.69
CA GLU A 203 -19.62 -33.09 11.85
C GLU A 203 -21.12 -33.11 12.21
N THR A 204 -21.52 -32.49 13.33
CA THR A 204 -22.92 -32.51 13.79
C THR A 204 -23.79 -31.43 13.12
N PHE A 205 -23.18 -30.42 12.50
CA PHE A 205 -23.89 -29.34 11.82
C PHE A 205 -23.25 -29.05 10.46
N ASN A 206 -24.08 -28.88 9.43
CA ASN A 206 -23.60 -28.70 8.05
C ASN A 206 -23.97 -27.32 7.53
N GLY A 207 -23.02 -26.64 6.90
CA GLY A 207 -23.28 -25.40 6.18
C GLY A 207 -22.03 -24.53 6.04
N VAL A 208 -22.19 -23.46 5.26
CA VAL A 208 -21.17 -22.43 5.05
C VAL A 208 -21.73 -21.11 5.58
N PHE A 209 -21.14 -20.62 6.66
CA PHE A 209 -21.58 -19.43 7.39
C PHE A 209 -20.44 -18.42 7.45
N ILE A 210 -20.68 -17.23 6.91
CA ILE A 210 -19.67 -16.17 6.78
C ILE A 210 -20.25 -14.87 7.33
N GLY A 211 -19.54 -14.25 8.27
CA GLY A 211 -19.80 -12.88 8.74
C GLY A 211 -19.00 -11.88 7.93
N ARG A 212 -19.56 -10.70 7.64
CA ARG A 212 -18.87 -9.58 7.00
C ARG A 212 -18.84 -8.38 7.94
N THR A 213 -17.67 -7.75 8.06
CA THR A 213 -17.49 -6.46 8.76
C THR A 213 -17.05 -5.39 7.78
N SER A 214 -17.38 -4.13 8.08
CA SER A 214 -16.85 -2.93 7.41
C SER A 214 -16.12 -2.00 8.39
N SER A 215 -15.89 -2.47 9.62
CA SER A 215 -15.34 -1.68 10.72
C SER A 215 -14.18 -2.39 11.39
N GLY A 216 -13.58 -3.42 10.79
CA GLY A 216 -12.40 -4.11 11.33
C GLY A 216 -12.65 -4.89 12.63
N PHE A 217 -13.88 -5.39 12.83
CA PHE A 217 -14.30 -6.16 14.01
C PHE A 217 -14.31 -5.42 15.36
N TRP A 218 -14.35 -4.09 15.36
CA TRP A 218 -14.45 -3.33 16.59
C TRP A 218 -15.74 -3.57 17.37
N GLU A 219 -16.83 -3.92 16.67
CA GLU A 219 -18.09 -4.27 17.31
C GLU A 219 -18.69 -5.55 16.76
N TYR A 220 -18.96 -6.49 17.66
CA TYR A 220 -19.65 -7.74 17.32
C TYR A 220 -21.01 -7.50 16.67
N ASN A 221 -21.71 -6.45 17.09
CA ASN A 221 -23.06 -6.15 16.64
C ASN A 221 -23.13 -5.61 15.21
N GLU A 222 -22.02 -5.14 14.65
CA GLU A 222 -21.94 -4.59 13.29
C GLU A 222 -21.70 -5.67 12.23
N ILE A 223 -21.38 -6.92 12.63
CA ILE A 223 -21.26 -8.02 11.68
C ILE A 223 -22.60 -8.39 11.07
N ILE A 224 -22.63 -8.44 9.74
CA ILE A 224 -23.73 -9.04 8.99
C ILE A 224 -23.36 -10.49 8.66
N TRP A 225 -24.17 -11.44 9.14
CA TRP A 225 -23.96 -12.86 8.93
C TRP A 225 -24.75 -13.39 7.74
N TYR A 226 -24.11 -14.23 6.92
CA TYR A 226 -24.69 -14.82 5.73
C TYR A 226 -24.60 -16.35 5.78
N ASN A 227 -25.65 -17.00 5.27
CA ASN A 227 -25.70 -18.42 5.01
C ASN A 227 -25.55 -18.67 3.49
N LEU A 228 -24.41 -19.26 3.10
CA LEU A 228 -24.06 -19.57 1.72
C LEU A 228 -24.32 -21.04 1.36
N THR A 229 -24.96 -21.80 2.26
CA THR A 229 -25.13 -23.26 2.10
C THR A 229 -25.84 -23.62 0.80
N GLN A 230 -26.90 -22.88 0.41
CA GLN A 230 -27.63 -23.14 -0.82
C GLN A 230 -26.83 -22.76 -2.08
N ASN A 231 -26.02 -21.69 -2.01
CA ASN A 231 -25.12 -21.29 -3.10
C ASN A 231 -24.13 -22.42 -3.42
N ILE A 232 -23.56 -23.05 -2.39
CA ILE A 232 -22.65 -24.18 -2.53
C ILE A 232 -23.36 -25.44 -3.05
N TYR A 233 -24.54 -25.75 -2.51
CA TYR A 233 -25.33 -26.91 -2.94
C TYR A 233 -25.77 -26.82 -4.40
N SER A 234 -26.02 -25.61 -4.92
CA SER A 234 -26.36 -25.42 -6.34
C SER A 234 -25.28 -25.93 -7.31
N GLN A 235 -24.02 -26.03 -6.84
CA GLN A 235 -22.87 -26.49 -7.61
C GLN A 235 -22.54 -27.97 -7.35
N LEU A 236 -23.28 -28.65 -6.48
CA LEU A 236 -23.09 -30.06 -6.12
C LEU A 236 -24.25 -30.89 -6.68
N LYS A 237 -23.95 -32.12 -7.13
CA LYS A 237 -24.96 -33.02 -7.71
C LYS A 237 -25.70 -33.82 -6.63
N ASP A 238 -25.00 -34.50 -5.72
CA ASP A 238 -25.63 -35.46 -4.79
C ASP A 238 -25.13 -35.39 -3.33
N GLU A 239 -23.87 -35.03 -3.05
CA GLU A 239 -23.31 -35.07 -1.69
C GLU A 239 -23.45 -33.73 -0.93
N HIS A 240 -24.20 -33.77 0.18
CA HIS A 240 -24.53 -32.57 0.98
C HIS A 240 -24.13 -32.71 2.47
N LYS A 241 -23.76 -33.92 2.90
CA LYS A 241 -23.46 -34.18 4.32
C LYS A 241 -22.04 -33.75 4.66
N GLY A 242 -21.87 -33.10 5.82
CA GLY A 242 -20.57 -32.73 6.35
C GLY A 242 -19.91 -31.53 5.68
N LEU A 243 -20.72 -30.67 5.03
CA LEU A 243 -20.26 -29.41 4.46
C LEU A 243 -19.83 -28.44 5.58
N THR A 244 -18.58 -27.99 5.52
CA THR A 244 -18.03 -26.96 6.42
C THR A 244 -16.92 -26.20 5.69
N ILE A 245 -16.63 -24.97 6.13
CA ILE A 245 -15.49 -24.21 5.64
C ILE A 245 -14.20 -24.85 6.18
N ILE A 246 -13.17 -24.94 5.35
CA ILE A 246 -11.83 -25.37 5.73
C ILE A 246 -10.87 -24.18 5.69
N ASP A 247 -10.93 -23.39 4.62
CA ASP A 247 -10.13 -22.20 4.44
C ASP A 247 -10.81 -21.18 3.53
N MET A 248 -10.36 -19.93 3.57
CA MET A 248 -10.88 -18.88 2.69
C MET A 248 -9.83 -17.82 2.41
N VAL A 249 -9.88 -17.27 1.20
CA VAL A 249 -9.02 -16.17 0.73
C VAL A 249 -9.91 -15.16 0.04
N LEU A 250 -9.77 -13.89 0.41
CA LEU A 250 -10.33 -12.76 -0.30
C LEU A 250 -9.19 -12.07 -1.04
N THR A 251 -9.21 -12.14 -2.37
CA THR A 251 -8.25 -11.43 -3.22
C THR A 251 -8.77 -10.02 -3.52
N ASN A 252 -8.07 -9.25 -4.36
CA ASN A 252 -8.53 -7.92 -4.74
C ASN A 252 -9.92 -7.97 -5.42
N HIS A 253 -10.19 -8.97 -6.28
CA HIS A 253 -11.43 -9.05 -7.06
C HIS A 253 -12.25 -10.34 -6.89
N PHE A 254 -11.76 -11.35 -6.17
CA PHE A 254 -12.42 -12.66 -6.08
C PHE A 254 -12.43 -13.19 -4.65
N LEU A 255 -13.49 -13.92 -4.30
CA LEU A 255 -13.59 -14.71 -3.08
C LEU A 255 -13.37 -16.19 -3.40
N VAL A 256 -12.37 -16.79 -2.76
CA VAL A 256 -12.03 -18.22 -2.88
C VAL A 256 -12.35 -18.93 -1.56
N ILE A 257 -13.24 -19.92 -1.60
CA ILE A 257 -13.70 -20.68 -0.44
C ILE A 257 -13.31 -22.15 -0.61
N LEU A 258 -12.48 -22.66 0.28
CA LEU A 258 -12.22 -24.09 0.39
C LEU A 258 -13.18 -24.69 1.43
N THR A 259 -14.01 -25.63 0.99
CA THR A 259 -14.90 -26.38 1.88
C THR A 259 -14.48 -27.85 1.93
N SER A 260 -15.08 -28.63 2.83
CA SER A 260 -14.88 -30.08 2.89
C SER A 260 -15.31 -30.83 1.60
N LEU A 261 -16.10 -30.20 0.71
CA LEU A 261 -16.62 -30.84 -0.51
C LEU A 261 -15.99 -30.30 -1.80
N GLY A 262 -15.19 -29.24 -1.74
CA GLY A 262 -14.59 -28.65 -2.93
C GLY A 262 -14.05 -27.24 -2.72
N LEU A 263 -13.37 -26.74 -3.75
CA LEU A 263 -12.89 -25.38 -3.86
C LEU A 263 -13.86 -24.57 -4.74
N TYR A 264 -14.26 -23.40 -4.25
CA TYR A 264 -15.24 -22.54 -4.91
C TYR A 264 -14.65 -21.14 -5.13
N VAL A 265 -14.88 -20.57 -6.30
CA VAL A 265 -14.43 -19.23 -6.67
C VAL A 265 -15.63 -18.39 -7.09
N SER A 266 -15.73 -17.16 -6.57
CA SER A 266 -16.78 -16.23 -6.96
C SER A 266 -16.65 -15.75 -8.41
N THR A 267 -17.69 -15.10 -8.91
CA THR A 267 -17.57 -14.17 -10.03
C THR A 267 -16.72 -12.96 -9.64
N ASP A 268 -16.32 -12.16 -10.65
CA ASP A 268 -15.58 -10.92 -10.43
C ASP A 268 -16.42 -9.94 -9.59
N LEU A 269 -15.93 -9.59 -8.41
CA LEU A 269 -16.65 -8.80 -7.42
C LEU A 269 -16.90 -7.36 -7.88
N ARG A 270 -16.22 -6.88 -8.92
CA ARG A 270 -16.41 -5.51 -9.44
C ARG A 270 -17.72 -5.33 -10.20
N TYR A 271 -18.29 -6.40 -10.71
CA TYR A 271 -19.44 -6.35 -11.61
C TYR A 271 -20.63 -7.10 -11.00
N PRO A 272 -21.36 -6.49 -10.04
CA PRO A 272 -22.57 -7.08 -9.48
C PRO A 272 -23.65 -7.23 -10.56
N ASP A 273 -23.81 -8.45 -11.06
CA ASP A 273 -24.71 -8.81 -12.15
C ASP A 273 -25.99 -9.54 -11.68
N SER A 274 -26.02 -9.93 -10.41
CA SER A 274 -27.06 -10.75 -9.81
C SER A 274 -27.32 -10.39 -8.35
N GLU A 275 -28.50 -10.76 -7.82
CA GLU A 275 -28.89 -10.44 -6.44
C GLU A 275 -28.04 -11.18 -5.38
N GLN A 276 -27.39 -12.29 -5.74
CA GLN A 276 -26.55 -13.09 -4.86
C GLN A 276 -25.25 -13.46 -5.56
N ILE A 277 -24.19 -13.64 -4.77
CA ILE A 277 -22.90 -14.06 -5.30
C ILE A 277 -22.99 -15.44 -5.98
N GLN A 278 -22.50 -15.51 -7.21
CA GLN A 278 -22.38 -16.75 -7.96
C GLN A 278 -21.02 -17.39 -7.68
N LEU A 279 -21.02 -18.71 -7.50
CA LEU A 279 -19.82 -19.49 -7.21
C LEU A 279 -19.63 -20.54 -8.30
N SER A 280 -18.39 -20.71 -8.74
CA SER A 280 -17.95 -21.79 -9.62
C SER A 280 -17.11 -22.79 -8.84
N ARG A 281 -17.29 -24.08 -9.09
CA ARG A 281 -16.50 -25.14 -8.44
C ARG A 281 -15.26 -25.46 -9.29
N ALA A 282 -14.09 -25.52 -8.65
CA ALA A 282 -12.89 -26.04 -9.26
C ALA A 282 -12.82 -27.57 -9.09
N ASP A 283 -12.65 -28.28 -10.20
CA ASP A 283 -12.60 -29.75 -10.21
C ASP A 283 -11.17 -30.27 -10.21
N PHE A 284 -10.81 -31.01 -9.15
CA PHE A 284 -9.56 -31.75 -9.07
C PHE A 284 -9.83 -33.25 -9.25
N CYS A 285 -9.37 -33.81 -10.37
CA CYS A 285 -9.58 -35.23 -10.68
C CYS A 285 -8.91 -36.14 -9.64
N GLY A 286 -9.68 -37.05 -9.04
CA GLY A 286 -9.20 -38.01 -8.03
C GLY A 286 -9.15 -37.50 -6.59
N PHE A 287 -9.71 -36.31 -6.33
CA PHE A 287 -9.80 -35.74 -4.98
C PHE A 287 -11.17 -35.97 -4.35
N GLU A 288 -11.16 -36.52 -3.15
CA GLU A 288 -12.34 -36.81 -2.34
C GLU A 288 -12.43 -35.88 -1.13
N ARG A 289 -13.54 -35.96 -0.39
CA ARG A 289 -13.79 -35.16 0.82
C ARG A 289 -12.63 -35.21 1.83
N VAL A 290 -12.03 -36.38 2.03
CA VAL A 290 -10.90 -36.57 2.95
C VAL A 290 -9.66 -35.76 2.55
N ASP A 291 -9.51 -35.45 1.26
CA ASP A 291 -8.43 -34.62 0.75
C ASP A 291 -8.71 -33.14 0.98
N TYR A 292 -9.92 -32.69 0.68
CA TYR A 292 -10.32 -31.28 0.88
C TYR A 292 -10.23 -30.83 2.34
N ILE A 293 -10.57 -31.71 3.29
CA ILE A 293 -10.41 -31.44 4.74
C ILE A 293 -8.95 -31.18 5.12
N LYS A 294 -8.00 -31.74 4.37
CA LYS A 294 -6.55 -31.55 4.55
C LYS A 294 -5.95 -30.52 3.59
N GLY A 295 -6.78 -29.82 2.83
CA GLY A 295 -6.35 -28.77 1.93
C GLY A 295 -5.97 -27.50 2.68
N LYS A 296 -5.02 -26.74 2.13
CA LYS A 296 -4.65 -25.41 2.60
C LYS A 296 -4.58 -24.45 1.43
N LEU A 297 -5.08 -23.23 1.63
CA LEU A 297 -4.92 -22.14 0.66
C LEU A 297 -3.72 -21.28 1.03
N TRP A 298 -2.99 -20.85 0.02
CA TRP A 298 -1.87 -19.93 0.13
C TRP A 298 -2.08 -18.75 -0.81
N TYR A 299 -1.96 -17.55 -0.25
CA TYR A 299 -2.15 -16.29 -0.96
C TYR A 299 -1.11 -15.29 -0.48
N ASN A 300 -0.44 -14.65 -1.44
CA ASN A 300 0.46 -13.54 -1.15
C ASN A 300 -0.37 -12.25 -1.15
N GLU A 301 -0.79 -11.84 0.04
CA GLU A 301 -1.59 -10.63 0.23
C GLU A 301 -0.85 -9.39 -0.26
N ARG A 302 -1.39 -8.72 -1.28
CA ARG A 302 -0.93 -7.43 -1.79
C ARG A 302 -2.10 -6.59 -2.25
N CYS A 303 -2.08 -5.31 -1.91
CA CYS A 303 -3.05 -4.36 -2.40
C CYS A 303 -2.71 -3.93 -3.83
N PHE A 304 -3.67 -4.03 -4.76
CA PHE A 304 -3.56 -3.56 -6.14
C PHE A 304 -4.54 -2.41 -6.45
N ALA A 305 -4.73 -1.49 -5.49
CA ALA A 305 -5.35 -0.19 -5.77
C ALA A 305 -4.46 0.54 -6.80
N ASN A 306 -4.96 0.77 -8.01
CA ASN A 306 -4.18 1.16 -9.20
C ASN A 306 -3.32 0.04 -9.80
N ARG A 307 -3.97 -1.10 -10.06
CA ARG A 307 -3.38 -2.29 -10.69
C ARG A 307 -2.66 -1.98 -12.00
N GLU A 308 -1.41 -2.41 -12.10
CA GLU A 308 -0.64 -2.45 -13.34
C GLU A 308 -0.83 -3.76 -14.11
N ASN A 309 -0.48 -3.76 -15.41
CA ASN A 309 -0.62 -4.95 -16.27
C ASN A 309 0.21 -6.17 -15.80
N PHE A 310 1.24 -5.96 -14.98
CA PHE A 310 2.08 -7.03 -14.42
C PHE A 310 1.65 -7.46 -13.01
N GLU A 311 0.63 -6.82 -12.42
CA GLU A 311 0.09 -7.13 -11.10
C GLU A 311 -1.15 -8.02 -11.23
N VAL A 312 -1.13 -9.17 -10.54
CA VAL A 312 -2.14 -10.22 -10.69
C VAL A 312 -2.24 -11.00 -9.40
N ASP A 313 -3.45 -11.37 -8.98
CA ASP A 313 -3.60 -12.28 -7.84
C ASP A 313 -3.28 -13.72 -8.23
N TYR A 314 -2.50 -14.42 -7.39
CA TYR A 314 -2.23 -15.84 -7.50
C TYR A 314 -2.65 -16.56 -6.22
N VAL A 315 -3.42 -17.63 -6.36
CA VAL A 315 -3.83 -18.48 -5.24
C VAL A 315 -3.33 -19.89 -5.48
N THR A 316 -2.77 -20.50 -4.43
CA THR A 316 -2.27 -21.87 -4.45
C THR A 316 -3.04 -22.72 -3.46
N ILE A 317 -3.31 -23.96 -3.83
CA ILE A 317 -3.85 -25.01 -2.97
C ILE A 317 -2.87 -26.17 -2.86
N THR A 318 -2.62 -26.62 -1.64
CA THR A 318 -1.82 -27.82 -1.35
C THR A 318 -2.63 -28.82 -0.54
N PHE A 319 -2.46 -30.11 -0.84
CA PHE A 319 -3.13 -31.20 -0.14
C PHE A 319 -2.11 -32.07 0.60
N ASP A 320 -2.32 -32.32 1.89
CA ASP A 320 -1.47 -33.17 2.73
C ASP A 320 -1.66 -34.67 2.41
N ARG A 321 -1.09 -35.10 1.29
CA ARG A 321 -1.08 -36.49 0.80
C ARG A 321 0.11 -36.79 -0.12
N ASN A 322 0.44 -38.07 -0.21
CA ASN A 322 1.35 -38.57 -1.24
C ASN A 322 0.60 -38.74 -2.57
N ARG A 323 1.27 -38.43 -3.67
CA ARG A 323 0.71 -38.58 -5.03
C ARG A 323 0.41 -40.06 -5.33
N THR A 324 -0.80 -40.36 -5.80
CA THR A 324 -1.18 -41.69 -6.32
C THR A 324 -1.01 -41.74 -7.85
N LEU A 325 -1.12 -42.94 -8.45
CA LEU A 325 -0.95 -43.14 -9.90
C LEU A 325 -2.02 -42.44 -10.76
N SER A 326 -3.19 -42.14 -10.20
CA SER A 326 -4.33 -41.51 -10.90
C SER A 326 -4.26 -39.98 -10.95
N GLU A 327 -3.32 -39.34 -10.26
CA GLU A 327 -3.32 -37.89 -10.04
C GLU A 327 -2.22 -37.12 -10.78
N SER A 328 -2.58 -35.90 -11.16
CA SER A 328 -1.70 -34.94 -11.81
C SER A 328 -0.69 -34.32 -10.83
N SER A 329 -1.12 -33.91 -9.63
CA SER A 329 -0.30 -33.26 -8.58
C SER A 329 -1.02 -33.23 -7.23
N SER A 330 -0.30 -32.99 -6.13
CA SER A 330 -0.86 -32.67 -4.80
C SER A 330 -0.84 -31.17 -4.47
N CYS A 331 -0.38 -30.35 -5.42
CA CYS A 331 -0.30 -28.90 -5.34
C CYS A 331 -0.78 -28.31 -6.67
N PHE A 332 -1.65 -27.30 -6.61
CA PHE A 332 -2.14 -26.56 -7.76
C PHE A 332 -2.10 -25.06 -7.48
N TYR A 333 -1.85 -24.26 -8.50
CA TYR A 333 -1.95 -22.81 -8.42
C TYR A 333 -2.76 -22.30 -9.59
N SER A 334 -3.35 -21.13 -9.40
CA SER A 334 -4.09 -20.45 -10.46
C SER A 334 -3.86 -18.94 -10.36
N LYS A 335 -3.89 -18.30 -11.52
CA LYS A 335 -3.86 -16.85 -11.64
C LYS A 335 -5.29 -16.35 -11.86
N GLU A 336 -5.60 -15.17 -11.35
CA GLU A 336 -6.83 -14.46 -11.66
C GLU A 336 -7.12 -14.48 -13.18
N PRO A 337 -8.35 -14.76 -13.64
CA PRO A 337 -9.62 -14.94 -12.90
C PRO A 337 -9.90 -16.37 -12.40
N PHE A 338 -8.86 -17.18 -12.17
CA PHE A 338 -8.94 -18.51 -11.56
C PHE A 338 -9.72 -19.59 -12.32
N LEU A 339 -9.82 -19.44 -13.64
CA LEU A 339 -10.54 -20.38 -14.51
C LEU A 339 -9.82 -21.72 -14.70
N GLN A 340 -8.49 -21.75 -14.56
CA GLN A 340 -7.69 -22.94 -14.77
C GLN A 340 -6.68 -23.14 -13.64
N TRP A 341 -6.72 -24.30 -13.00
CA TRP A 341 -5.79 -24.70 -11.95
C TRP A 341 -4.67 -25.55 -12.55
N LEU A 342 -3.43 -25.06 -12.45
CA LEU A 342 -2.24 -25.70 -12.99
C LEU A 342 -1.49 -26.46 -11.89
N PRO A 343 -0.93 -27.65 -12.17
CA PRO A 343 -0.13 -28.36 -11.19
C PRO A 343 1.17 -27.59 -10.90
N CYS A 344 1.55 -27.48 -9.62
CA CYS A 344 2.80 -26.83 -9.22
C CYS A 344 4.05 -27.62 -9.64
N LEU A 345 3.90 -28.94 -9.90
CA LEU A 345 4.96 -29.85 -10.32
C LEU A 345 4.61 -30.52 -11.65
N SER A 346 5.59 -30.66 -12.54
CA SER A 346 5.44 -31.28 -13.85
C SER A 346 5.28 -32.80 -13.76
N SER A 347 4.54 -33.37 -14.73
CA SER A 347 4.34 -34.81 -14.86
C SER A 347 5.61 -35.60 -15.23
N THR A 348 6.73 -34.91 -15.51
CA THR A 348 8.02 -35.50 -15.93
C THR A 348 8.90 -35.97 -14.77
N VAL A 349 8.57 -35.66 -13.51
CA VAL A 349 9.31 -36.12 -12.30
C VAL A 349 9.04 -37.60 -11.95
N LYS A 350 8.56 -38.41 -12.90
CA LYS A 350 8.21 -39.84 -12.71
C LYS A 350 9.40 -40.74 -12.38
N ASN A 351 10.64 -40.33 -12.69
CA ASN A 351 11.84 -41.17 -12.58
C ASN A 351 12.70 -40.94 -11.32
N ARG A 352 12.26 -40.14 -10.34
CA ARG A 352 12.98 -40.00 -9.06
C ARG A 352 12.44 -41.00 -8.03
N ARG A 353 13.33 -41.84 -7.46
CA ARG A 353 13.01 -42.84 -6.41
C ARG A 353 12.33 -42.26 -5.16
N PHE A 354 12.35 -40.94 -4.97
CA PHE A 354 11.67 -40.23 -3.89
C PHE A 354 11.10 -38.90 -4.41
N ILE A 355 9.78 -38.74 -4.39
CA ILE A 355 9.10 -37.48 -4.71
C ILE A 355 8.92 -36.70 -3.41
N PRO A 356 9.47 -35.48 -3.27
CA PRO A 356 9.28 -34.67 -2.08
C PRO A 356 7.83 -34.18 -1.98
N HIS A 357 7.30 -34.10 -0.76
CA HIS A 357 5.99 -33.53 -0.48
C HIS A 357 6.08 -31.99 -0.51
N VAL A 358 5.16 -31.34 -1.23
CA VAL A 358 5.07 -29.87 -1.30
C VAL A 358 4.23 -29.39 -0.12
N VAL A 359 4.87 -28.76 0.86
CA VAL A 359 4.17 -28.18 2.02
C VAL A 359 3.49 -26.88 1.63
N THR A 360 4.20 -26.04 0.88
CA THR A 360 3.72 -24.73 0.42
C THR A 360 4.37 -24.39 -0.92
N PHE A 361 3.62 -23.70 -1.78
CA PHE A 361 4.13 -23.07 -2.99
C PHE A 361 3.59 -21.63 -3.08
N LEU A 362 4.47 -20.67 -3.30
CA LEU A 362 4.15 -19.25 -3.43
C LEU A 362 4.70 -18.70 -4.74
N ILE A 363 4.03 -17.71 -5.31
CA ILE A 363 4.50 -16.96 -6.47
C ILE A 363 4.96 -15.58 -6.02
N ASP A 364 6.26 -15.33 -6.15
CA ASP A 364 6.85 -14.03 -5.93
C ASP A 364 6.77 -13.19 -7.20
N GLN A 365 5.93 -12.16 -7.16
CA GLN A 365 5.66 -11.28 -8.29
C GLN A 365 6.76 -10.25 -8.52
N GLU A 366 7.50 -9.83 -7.47
CA GLU A 366 8.58 -8.84 -7.64
C GLU A 366 9.72 -9.44 -8.47
N SER A 367 10.04 -10.72 -8.24
CA SER A 367 11.12 -11.41 -8.94
C SER A 367 10.67 -12.38 -10.03
N GLN A 368 9.36 -12.54 -10.24
CA GLN A 368 8.75 -13.48 -11.18
C GLN A 368 9.22 -14.94 -10.97
N THR A 369 9.16 -15.41 -9.73
CA THR A 369 9.61 -16.75 -9.34
C THR A 369 8.56 -17.55 -8.59
N GLY A 370 8.61 -18.87 -8.73
CA GLY A 370 7.85 -19.83 -7.91
C GLY A 370 8.74 -20.43 -6.82
N ILE A 371 8.31 -20.34 -5.56
CA ILE A 371 9.07 -20.75 -4.37
C ILE A 371 8.39 -21.96 -3.75
N TYR A 372 9.15 -23.05 -3.60
CA TYR A 372 8.66 -24.31 -3.03
C TYR A 372 9.25 -24.55 -1.64
N LEU A 373 8.41 -24.96 -0.68
CA LEU A 373 8.85 -25.62 0.54
C LEU A 373 8.61 -27.12 0.42
N PHE A 374 9.71 -27.87 0.34
CA PHE A 374 9.67 -29.32 0.25
C PHE A 374 9.98 -29.98 1.59
N HIS A 375 9.25 -31.05 1.88
CA HIS A 375 9.54 -31.94 3.00
C HIS A 375 9.61 -33.40 2.53
N ILE A 376 10.61 -34.14 2.99
CA ILE A 376 10.76 -35.58 2.71
C ILE A 376 10.55 -36.34 4.03
N PRO A 377 9.35 -36.90 4.28
CA PRO A 377 9.01 -37.53 5.56
C PRO A 377 10.02 -38.62 5.99
N ASN A 378 10.40 -39.50 5.05
CA ASN A 378 11.26 -40.65 5.35
C ASN A 378 12.67 -40.25 5.81
N SER A 379 13.20 -39.12 5.33
CA SER A 379 14.54 -38.64 5.68
C SER A 379 14.52 -37.45 6.63
N LYS A 380 13.33 -36.95 6.98
CA LYS A 380 13.09 -35.70 7.73
C LYS A 380 13.88 -34.51 7.18
N ARG A 381 14.04 -34.45 5.86
CA ARG A 381 14.76 -33.37 5.18
C ARG A 381 13.78 -32.33 4.69
N THR A 382 14.03 -31.07 5.04
CA THR A 382 13.24 -29.92 4.60
C THR A 382 14.15 -28.97 3.83
N PHE A 383 13.70 -28.46 2.69
CA PHE A 383 14.48 -27.53 1.88
C PHE A 383 13.58 -26.61 1.05
N VAL A 384 14.10 -25.43 0.71
CA VAL A 384 13.47 -24.47 -0.19
C VAL A 384 14.12 -24.56 -1.58
N SER A 385 13.30 -24.39 -2.62
CA SER A 385 13.74 -24.32 -4.01
C SER A 385 13.04 -23.16 -4.70
N VAL A 386 13.79 -22.29 -5.37
CA VAL A 386 13.25 -21.14 -6.11
C VAL A 386 13.40 -21.40 -7.61
N SER A 387 12.32 -21.21 -8.38
CA SER A 387 12.27 -21.46 -9.82
C SER A 387 11.86 -20.20 -10.58
N VAL A 388 12.47 -19.93 -11.72
CA VAL A 388 12.06 -18.82 -12.60
C VAL A 388 10.77 -19.19 -13.31
N LEU A 389 9.79 -18.29 -13.34
CA LEU A 389 8.58 -18.47 -14.13
C LEU A 389 8.85 -18.14 -15.60
N LYS A 390 8.43 -19.04 -16.51
CA LYS A 390 8.38 -18.82 -17.96
C LYS A 390 6.96 -19.12 -18.43
N ASP A 391 6.32 -18.17 -19.09
CA ASP A 391 4.91 -18.29 -19.53
C ASP A 391 3.97 -18.72 -18.39
N ASP A 392 4.11 -18.06 -17.23
CA ASP A 392 3.42 -18.37 -15.96
C ASP A 392 3.67 -19.76 -15.38
N LYS A 393 4.66 -20.52 -15.90
CA LYS A 393 4.98 -21.86 -15.42
C LYS A 393 6.38 -21.93 -14.81
N PRO A 394 6.54 -22.62 -13.66
CA PRO A 394 7.84 -22.77 -13.03
C PRO A 394 8.77 -23.64 -13.90
N ASN A 395 9.97 -23.12 -14.15
CA ASN A 395 11.03 -23.90 -14.79
C ASN A 395 11.69 -24.82 -13.75
N GLU A 396 11.23 -26.07 -13.68
CA GLU A 396 11.72 -27.07 -12.71
C GLU A 396 13.11 -27.65 -13.04
N THR A 397 13.59 -27.47 -14.27
CA THR A 397 14.85 -28.10 -14.71
C THR A 397 16.07 -27.38 -14.16
N GLN A 398 15.96 -26.08 -13.90
CA GLN A 398 17.04 -25.23 -13.37
C GLN A 398 16.45 -24.25 -12.36
N PRO A 399 16.68 -24.45 -11.05
CA PRO A 399 16.29 -23.47 -10.05
C PRO A 399 17.10 -22.18 -10.23
N LYS A 400 16.53 -21.04 -9.82
CA LYS A 400 17.20 -19.72 -9.83
C LYS A 400 18.41 -19.71 -8.90
N PHE A 401 18.28 -20.38 -7.76
CA PHE A 401 19.29 -20.46 -6.71
C PHE A 401 19.56 -21.92 -6.31
N PRO A 402 20.73 -22.24 -5.71
CA PRO A 402 20.94 -23.52 -5.06
C PRO A 402 19.90 -23.75 -3.96
N ASN A 403 19.40 -25.00 -3.82
CA ASN A 403 18.40 -25.30 -2.80
C ASN A 403 18.95 -25.08 -1.38
N PHE A 404 18.29 -24.24 -0.60
CA PHE A 404 18.60 -24.05 0.82
C PHE A 404 18.07 -25.22 1.64
N LYS A 405 18.94 -25.92 2.38
CA LYS A 405 18.57 -27.08 3.21
C LYS A 405 18.56 -26.68 4.68
N PHE A 406 17.44 -26.88 5.34
CA PHE A 406 17.33 -26.62 6.77
C PHE A 406 18.05 -27.67 7.61
N PRO A 407 18.53 -27.31 8.81
CA PRO A 407 19.09 -28.27 9.75
C PRO A 407 18.03 -29.28 10.20
N SER A 408 18.46 -30.46 10.66
CA SER A 408 17.55 -31.53 11.14
C SER A 408 16.72 -31.15 12.36
N SER A 409 17.09 -30.06 13.07
CA SER A 409 16.29 -29.47 14.13
C SER A 409 14.95 -28.92 13.62
N PHE A 410 14.87 -28.49 12.35
CA PHE A 410 13.64 -28.06 11.71
C PHE A 410 12.83 -29.26 11.21
N SER A 411 12.15 -29.90 12.15
CA SER A 411 11.53 -31.21 11.95
C SER A 411 10.05 -31.17 11.60
N ASN A 412 9.37 -30.04 11.86
CA ASN A 412 7.93 -29.90 11.62
C ASN A 412 7.63 -28.60 10.83
N PRO A 413 7.86 -28.60 9.49
CA PRO A 413 7.53 -27.45 8.65
C PRO A 413 6.01 -27.32 8.46
N VAL A 414 5.48 -26.10 8.60
CA VAL A 414 4.03 -25.85 8.48
C VAL A 414 3.69 -25.01 7.25
N GLY A 415 4.50 -23.99 6.94
CA GLY A 415 4.26 -23.18 5.76
C GLY A 415 5.26 -22.05 5.50
N MET A 416 4.94 -21.23 4.49
CA MET A 416 5.66 -20.01 4.14
C MET A 416 4.70 -18.84 3.97
N VAL A 417 5.16 -17.63 4.24
CA VAL A 417 4.38 -16.40 4.04
C VAL A 417 5.31 -15.22 3.70
N PHE A 418 4.94 -14.43 2.70
CA PHE A 418 5.55 -13.11 2.50
C PHE A 418 4.87 -12.09 3.40
N HIS A 419 5.64 -11.20 3.99
CA HIS A 419 5.05 -10.03 4.63
C HIS A 419 4.33 -9.17 3.56
N PRO A 420 3.08 -8.70 3.79
CA PRO A 420 2.23 -8.13 2.72
C PRO A 420 2.84 -6.95 1.95
N ARG A 421 3.78 -6.22 2.57
CA ARG A 421 4.35 -4.98 2.01
C ARG A 421 5.82 -5.09 1.60
N SER A 422 6.53 -6.08 2.12
CA SER A 422 7.97 -6.23 1.91
C SER A 422 8.28 -7.56 1.24
N HIS A 423 9.46 -7.66 0.63
CA HIS A 423 9.93 -8.91 0.05
C HIS A 423 10.44 -9.95 1.07
N PHE A 424 10.29 -9.69 2.37
CA PHE A 424 10.65 -10.63 3.44
C PHE A 424 9.78 -11.88 3.44
N LEU A 425 10.43 -13.03 3.27
CA LEU A 425 9.82 -14.36 3.28
C LEU A 425 10.09 -15.05 4.62
N TYR A 426 9.02 -15.52 5.28
CA TYR A 426 9.11 -16.28 6.51
C TYR A 426 8.74 -17.74 6.26
N VAL A 427 9.63 -18.66 6.65
CA VAL A 427 9.35 -20.10 6.70
C VAL A 427 9.10 -20.48 8.15
N TYR A 428 7.97 -21.08 8.46
CA TYR A 428 7.55 -21.34 9.84
C TYR A 428 7.13 -22.79 10.10
N GLY A 429 7.36 -23.21 11.33
CA GLY A 429 7.10 -24.55 11.85
C GLY A 429 7.49 -24.63 13.32
N ASN A 430 8.27 -25.64 13.72
CA ASN A 430 8.87 -25.68 15.06
C ASN A 430 10.02 -24.66 15.24
N GLN A 431 10.52 -24.11 14.13
CA GLN A 431 11.40 -22.95 14.07
C GLN A 431 10.83 -21.94 13.07
N VAL A 432 11.26 -20.69 13.14
CA VAL A 432 10.94 -19.64 12.15
C VAL A 432 12.23 -19.12 11.56
N TRP A 433 12.25 -19.03 10.24
CA TRP A 433 13.39 -18.56 9.47
C TRP A 433 12.98 -17.39 8.58
N LEU A 434 13.83 -16.36 8.52
CA LEU A 434 13.64 -15.16 7.72
C LEU A 434 14.56 -15.20 6.50
N SER A 435 14.03 -14.89 5.32
CA SER A 435 14.79 -14.65 4.08
C SER A 435 14.50 -13.25 3.57
N GLU A 436 15.58 -12.54 3.22
CA GLU A 436 15.56 -11.17 2.71
C GLU A 436 15.80 -11.08 1.20
N ASP A 437 16.10 -12.22 0.56
CA ASP A 437 16.53 -12.32 -0.84
C ASP A 437 15.58 -13.17 -1.70
N GLY A 438 14.33 -13.36 -1.25
CA GLY A 438 13.32 -14.14 -1.97
C GLY A 438 13.55 -15.65 -1.94
N GLY A 439 14.18 -16.18 -0.89
CA GLY A 439 14.30 -17.62 -0.62
C GLY A 439 15.63 -18.26 -1.03
N ASN A 440 16.69 -17.48 -1.23
CA ASN A 440 18.03 -18.00 -1.49
C ASN A 440 18.81 -18.30 -0.19
N SER A 441 18.71 -17.43 0.81
CA SER A 441 19.31 -17.59 2.13
C SER A 441 18.31 -17.37 3.26
N PHE A 442 18.55 -17.99 4.42
CA PHE A 442 17.64 -17.96 5.57
C PHE A 442 18.40 -17.88 6.90
N ASP A 443 17.96 -16.97 7.77
CA ASP A 443 18.44 -16.81 9.13
C ASP A 443 17.41 -17.27 10.16
N LEU A 444 17.89 -17.94 11.22
CA LEU A 444 17.02 -18.44 12.29
C LEU A 444 16.54 -17.28 13.17
N LEU A 445 15.23 -17.07 13.21
CA LEU A 445 14.58 -16.06 14.03
C LEU A 445 14.10 -16.64 15.37
N CYS A 446 13.25 -17.66 15.31
CA CYS A 446 12.60 -18.25 16.49
C CYS A 446 12.87 -19.76 16.57
N ASP A 447 13.11 -20.27 17.78
CA ASP A 447 13.11 -21.71 18.06
C ASP A 447 12.09 -22.03 19.16
N PHE A 448 11.08 -22.83 18.82
CA PHE A 448 9.99 -23.24 19.73
C PHE A 448 10.19 -24.65 20.30
N LEU A 449 11.30 -25.32 20.00
CA LEU A 449 11.67 -26.66 20.45
C LEU A 449 10.59 -27.71 20.12
N SER A 450 9.77 -28.09 21.10
CA SER A 450 8.72 -29.11 20.97
C SER A 450 7.37 -28.57 20.54
N ASN A 451 7.22 -27.25 20.45
CA ASN A 451 6.01 -26.59 19.97
C ASN A 451 6.24 -26.07 18.54
N PHE A 452 5.17 -25.69 17.84
CA PHE A 452 5.29 -25.16 16.49
C PHE A 452 4.20 -24.14 16.19
N VAL A 453 4.47 -23.27 15.21
CA VAL A 453 3.53 -22.25 14.72
C VAL A 453 2.43 -22.93 13.92
N ARG A 454 1.17 -22.71 14.35
CA ARG A 454 -0.02 -23.19 13.64
C ARG A 454 -0.51 -22.17 12.61
N LYS A 455 -0.51 -20.88 12.96
CA LYS A 455 -1.02 -19.78 12.12
C LYS A 455 -0.12 -18.55 12.25
N THR A 456 -0.07 -17.75 11.18
CA THR A 456 0.57 -16.42 11.16
C THR A 456 -0.48 -15.37 10.86
N VAL A 457 -0.33 -14.18 11.44
CA VAL A 457 -1.16 -13.01 11.15
C VAL A 457 -0.25 -11.80 11.03
N HIS A 458 -0.56 -10.89 10.12
CA HIS A 458 0.30 -9.76 9.77
C HIS A 458 -0.47 -8.45 9.67
N SER A 459 0.18 -7.38 10.11
CA SER A 459 -0.31 -6.01 10.06
C SER A 459 0.25 -5.29 8.83
N PHE A 460 -0.62 -4.62 8.09
CA PHE A 460 -0.20 -3.81 6.94
C PHE A 460 0.49 -2.51 7.41
N TYR A 461 -0.02 -1.88 8.47
CA TYR A 461 0.39 -0.55 8.90
C TYR A 461 1.62 -0.56 9.82
N THR A 462 1.58 -1.37 10.88
CA THR A 462 2.67 -1.44 11.89
C THR A 462 3.82 -2.37 11.50
N SER A 463 3.71 -3.05 10.36
CA SER A 463 4.64 -4.10 9.88
C SER A 463 4.85 -5.27 10.85
N ASP A 464 3.89 -5.50 11.75
CA ASP A 464 3.94 -6.61 12.70
C ASP A 464 3.65 -7.95 12.02
N ILE A 465 4.35 -9.00 12.45
CA ILE A 465 4.02 -10.38 12.16
C ILE A 465 3.95 -11.17 13.47
N THR A 466 2.81 -11.85 13.63
CA THR A 466 2.44 -12.60 14.83
C THR A 466 2.40 -14.09 14.53
N PHE A 467 3.10 -14.87 15.35
CA PHE A 467 3.16 -16.33 15.29
C PHE A 467 2.33 -16.94 16.42
N ILE A 468 1.27 -17.67 16.06
CA ILE A 468 0.40 -18.36 17.01
C ILE A 468 0.82 -19.82 17.05
N THR A 469 1.31 -20.28 18.19
CA THR A 469 1.74 -21.67 18.38
C THR A 469 0.60 -22.61 18.70
N GLN A 470 0.81 -23.92 18.52
CA GLN A 470 -0.19 -24.95 18.85
C GLN A 470 -0.62 -24.89 20.32
N SER A 471 0.27 -24.50 21.23
CA SER A 471 -0.04 -24.37 22.66
C SER A 471 -0.77 -23.08 23.05
N GLY A 472 -1.16 -22.22 22.09
CA GLY A 472 -1.83 -20.94 22.36
C GLY A 472 -0.90 -19.77 22.72
N LYS A 473 0.44 -19.96 22.67
CA LYS A 473 1.41 -18.87 22.89
C LYS A 473 1.56 -18.03 21.64
N ILE A 474 1.66 -16.72 21.85
CA ILE A 474 1.66 -15.70 20.80
C ILE A 474 3.01 -14.96 20.84
N TYR A 475 3.77 -15.12 19.77
CA TYR A 475 5.04 -14.42 19.58
C TYR A 475 4.88 -13.36 18.51
N MET A 476 5.56 -12.24 18.66
CA MET A 476 5.48 -11.10 17.74
C MET A 476 6.88 -10.63 17.36
N THR A 477 7.04 -10.22 16.11
CA THR A 477 8.19 -9.51 15.56
C THR A 477 7.69 -8.49 14.54
N LYS A 478 8.60 -7.73 13.93
CA LYS A 478 8.32 -6.81 12.82
C LYS A 478 9.10 -7.21 11.59
N ALA A 479 8.60 -6.77 10.43
CA ALA A 479 9.19 -7.02 9.12
C ALA A 479 10.71 -6.74 9.10
N GLY A 480 11.53 -7.76 8.92
CA GLY A 480 12.99 -7.66 8.82
C GLY A 480 13.74 -7.65 10.15
N LEU A 481 13.06 -7.59 11.30
CA LEU A 481 13.76 -7.66 12.59
C LEU A 481 14.20 -9.09 12.93
N THR A 482 15.43 -9.20 13.42
CA THR A 482 16.01 -10.46 13.92
C THR A 482 15.70 -10.72 15.40
N THR A 483 14.94 -9.84 16.04
CA THR A 483 14.48 -10.00 17.43
C THR A 483 12.99 -10.21 17.48
N TYR A 484 12.53 -10.99 18.46
CA TYR A 484 11.11 -11.26 18.68
C TYR A 484 10.77 -11.21 20.17
N THR A 485 9.48 -11.17 20.50
CA THR A 485 9.01 -11.16 21.88
C THR A 485 7.84 -12.11 22.08
N LEU A 486 7.69 -12.66 23.29
CA LEU A 486 6.47 -13.32 23.71
C LEU A 486 5.49 -12.24 24.14
N HIS A 487 4.36 -12.14 23.43
CA HIS A 487 3.35 -11.13 23.69
C HIS A 487 2.34 -11.60 24.74
N GLY A 488 1.96 -12.88 24.69
CA GLY A 488 1.06 -13.50 25.68
C GLY A 488 0.75 -14.98 25.41
N ASN A 489 -0.22 -15.51 26.15
CA ASN A 489 -0.79 -16.84 25.98
C ASN A 489 -2.31 -16.76 26.12
N TRP A 490 -3.05 -17.59 25.38
CA TRP A 490 -4.51 -17.69 25.49
C TRP A 490 -4.97 -19.08 25.89
N ASP A 491 -6.05 -19.12 26.67
CA ASP A 491 -6.66 -20.34 27.19
C ASP A 491 -7.95 -20.73 26.42
N ASP A 492 -8.47 -19.85 25.56
CA ASP A 492 -9.65 -20.12 24.74
C ASP A 492 -9.39 -21.25 23.74
N LYS A 493 -10.37 -22.15 23.58
CA LYS A 493 -10.25 -23.29 22.65
C LYS A 493 -10.39 -22.89 21.17
N VAL A 494 -11.23 -21.88 20.89
CA VAL A 494 -11.60 -21.44 19.54
C VAL A 494 -11.40 -19.94 19.43
N PHE A 495 -10.34 -19.53 18.75
CA PHE A 495 -10.02 -18.12 18.54
C PHE A 495 -9.21 -17.88 17.28
N THR A 496 -9.15 -16.63 16.86
CA THR A 496 -8.14 -16.12 15.92
C THR A 496 -7.76 -14.68 16.26
N ILE A 497 -6.62 -14.23 15.72
CA ILE A 497 -6.16 -12.84 15.83
C ILE A 497 -6.39 -12.14 14.50
N TYR A 498 -6.69 -10.85 14.57
CA TYR A 498 -6.89 -9.98 13.42
C TYR A 498 -6.20 -8.63 13.62
N TYR A 499 -5.65 -8.06 12.54
CA TYR A 499 -5.16 -6.69 12.51
C TYR A 499 -6.07 -5.85 11.63
N ASP A 500 -6.58 -4.74 12.15
CA ASP A 500 -7.33 -3.78 11.35
C ASP A 500 -6.41 -2.90 10.49
N HIS A 501 -6.98 -1.88 9.83
CA HIS A 501 -6.22 -0.99 8.96
C HIS A 501 -5.14 -0.19 9.69
N LEU A 502 -5.38 0.23 10.93
CA LEU A 502 -4.40 0.94 11.76
C LEU A 502 -3.48 0.00 12.56
N GLY A 503 -3.55 -1.30 12.31
CA GLY A 503 -2.71 -2.29 12.96
C GLY A 503 -3.05 -2.55 14.43
N PHE A 504 -4.27 -2.24 14.88
CA PHE A 504 -4.74 -2.69 16.19
C PHE A 504 -5.04 -4.18 16.17
N ILE A 505 -4.66 -4.86 17.25
CA ILE A 505 -4.88 -6.29 17.42
C ILE A 505 -6.28 -6.53 17.97
N HIS A 506 -7.03 -7.39 17.28
CA HIS A 506 -8.34 -7.86 17.66
C HIS A 506 -8.30 -9.35 17.94
N LYS A 507 -8.88 -9.75 19.07
CA LYS A 507 -9.14 -11.14 19.44
C LYS A 507 -10.55 -11.50 19.03
N LEU A 508 -10.68 -12.49 18.17
CA LEU A 508 -11.97 -12.94 17.65
C LEU A 508 -12.32 -14.33 18.19
N THR A 509 -13.45 -14.43 18.88
CA THR A 509 -14.07 -15.70 19.29
C THR A 509 -15.50 -15.76 18.72
N PRO A 510 -16.19 -16.92 18.74
CA PRO A 510 -17.57 -16.98 18.24
C PRO A 510 -18.53 -16.06 19.01
N GLU A 511 -18.26 -15.80 20.29
CA GLU A 511 -19.17 -15.12 21.22
C GLU A 511 -18.85 -13.65 21.44
N LEU A 512 -17.57 -13.27 21.37
CA LEU A 512 -17.09 -11.94 21.74
C LEU A 512 -15.84 -11.53 20.94
N PHE A 513 -15.69 -10.23 20.71
CA PHE A 513 -14.47 -9.61 20.20
C PHE A 513 -13.86 -8.70 21.26
N ASP A 514 -12.57 -8.91 21.54
CA ASP A 514 -11.79 -8.06 22.44
C ASP A 514 -10.74 -7.29 21.63
N THR A 515 -10.52 -6.02 21.98
CA THR A 515 -9.58 -5.13 21.28
C THR A 515 -8.57 -4.55 22.28
N ASP A 516 -7.35 -4.20 21.85
CA ASP A 516 -6.32 -3.66 22.76
C ASP A 516 -6.57 -2.19 23.12
N SER A 517 -7.74 -1.69 22.71
CA SER A 517 -8.15 -0.30 22.68
C SER A 517 -9.43 -0.10 23.50
N SER A 518 -9.32 -0.21 24.82
CA SER A 518 -10.01 0.67 25.79
C SER A 518 -9.91 0.18 27.23
N SER A 519 -9.15 0.89 28.07
CA SER A 519 -9.65 1.46 29.33
C SER A 519 -8.50 2.11 30.10
N SER A 520 -8.44 3.43 29.97
CA SER A 520 -8.00 4.30 31.04
C SER A 520 -8.99 4.14 32.21
N ASP A 521 -8.73 3.22 33.13
CA ASP A 521 -9.10 3.40 34.53
C ASP A 521 -8.46 2.31 35.40
N SER A 522 -7.89 2.77 36.52
CA SER A 522 -7.28 1.99 37.59
C SER A 522 -5.93 1.31 37.28
N GLN A 523 -5.17 1.04 38.33
CA GLN A 523 -3.91 0.30 38.36
C GLN A 523 -4.05 -1.19 37.92
N THR A 524 -5.13 -1.52 37.20
CA THR A 524 -5.52 -2.81 36.66
C THR A 524 -6.15 -2.67 35.26
N SER A 525 -5.43 -2.06 34.29
CA SER A 525 -5.83 -2.14 32.89
C SER A 525 -5.54 -3.54 32.34
N ASN A 526 -6.56 -4.32 32.01
CA ASN A 526 -6.43 -5.60 31.32
C ASN A 526 -5.99 -5.34 29.86
N ARG A 527 -4.68 -5.40 29.59
CA ARG A 527 -4.17 -5.61 28.22
C ARG A 527 -4.78 -6.89 27.66
N ILE A 528 -5.07 -7.01 26.35
CA ILE A 528 -5.63 -8.27 25.76
C ILE A 528 -4.81 -9.49 26.22
N PHE A 529 -3.51 -9.29 26.40
CA PHE A 529 -2.53 -10.32 26.71
C PHE A 529 -2.01 -10.30 28.16
N GLY A 530 -2.58 -9.46 29.02
CA GLY A 530 -2.15 -9.29 30.41
C GLY A 530 -0.83 -8.53 30.58
N LYS A 531 -0.20 -8.66 31.76
CA LYS A 531 1.12 -8.05 32.02
C LYS A 531 2.19 -8.74 31.16
N PRO A 532 3.15 -7.99 30.58
CA PRO A 532 4.25 -8.59 29.83
C PRO A 532 4.94 -9.68 30.65
N PRO A 533 5.15 -10.87 30.09
CA PRO A 533 5.79 -11.95 30.81
C PRO A 533 7.26 -11.61 31.08
N ASP A 534 7.74 -12.00 32.25
CA ASP A 534 9.18 -12.04 32.52
C ASP A 534 9.82 -13.12 31.65
N LEU A 535 10.77 -12.72 30.81
CA LEU A 535 11.48 -13.60 29.88
C LEU A 535 12.67 -14.31 30.54
N GLY A 536 12.96 -14.01 31.81
CA GLY A 536 14.03 -14.64 32.56
C GLY A 536 13.76 -16.13 32.84
N PHE A 537 14.78 -16.80 33.37
CA PHE A 537 14.78 -18.25 33.56
C PHE A 537 15.43 -18.63 34.88
N ASN A 538 15.15 -19.83 35.35
CA ASN A 538 15.52 -20.27 36.70
C ASN A 538 16.96 -20.78 36.75
N THR A 539 17.92 -19.85 36.80
CA THR A 539 19.31 -20.18 37.13
C THR A 539 20.07 -18.97 37.66
N ALA A 540 21.22 -19.18 38.29
CA ALA A 540 22.10 -18.08 38.70
C ALA A 540 22.86 -17.48 37.50
N LEU A 541 23.06 -16.17 37.50
CA LEU A 541 23.91 -15.50 36.50
C LEU A 541 25.23 -15.07 37.15
N ALA A 542 26.34 -15.33 36.48
CA ALA A 542 27.66 -14.86 36.90
C ALA A 542 28.09 -13.65 36.04
N PRO A 543 28.03 -12.41 36.58
CA PRO A 543 28.49 -11.22 35.88
C PRO A 543 30.02 -11.17 35.75
N GLN A 544 30.51 -10.72 34.61
CA GLN A 544 31.93 -10.49 34.29
C GLN A 544 32.07 -9.16 33.56
N TYR A 545 32.79 -8.21 34.14
CA TYR A 545 33.09 -6.94 33.47
C TYR A 545 34.09 -7.15 32.32
N ILE A 546 33.84 -6.48 31.20
CA ILE A 546 34.82 -6.26 30.12
C ILE A 546 35.32 -4.82 30.19
N THR A 547 34.39 -3.87 30.23
CA THR A 547 34.64 -2.42 30.32
C THR A 547 33.67 -1.80 31.32
N PRO A 548 33.82 -0.52 31.71
CA PRO A 548 32.84 0.15 32.60
C PRO A 548 31.40 0.14 32.07
N ASN A 549 31.24 0.04 30.73
CA ASN A 549 29.94 0.08 30.06
C ASN A 549 29.50 -1.30 29.54
N GLU A 550 30.33 -2.34 29.66
CA GLU A 550 30.02 -3.66 29.11
C GLU A 550 30.26 -4.79 30.11
N MET A 551 29.29 -5.68 30.21
CA MET A 551 29.31 -6.84 31.10
C MET A 551 28.81 -8.09 30.37
N ILE A 552 29.45 -9.24 30.61
CA ILE A 552 28.95 -10.55 30.21
C ILE A 552 28.24 -11.21 31.40
N PHE A 553 27.04 -11.74 31.16
CA PHE A 553 26.36 -12.62 32.11
C PHE A 553 26.49 -14.07 31.68
N PHE A 554 27.12 -14.92 32.49
CA PHE A 554 27.21 -16.36 32.24
C PHE A 554 26.06 -17.08 32.96
N ALA A 555 25.27 -17.88 32.22
CA ALA A 555 24.19 -18.67 32.80
C ALA A 555 24.73 -19.97 33.42
N TYR A 556 24.62 -20.09 34.74
CA TYR A 556 25.08 -21.26 35.46
C TYR A 556 24.21 -22.48 35.17
N VAL A 557 24.83 -23.65 35.08
CA VAL A 557 24.16 -24.94 34.97
C VAL A 557 24.88 -25.93 35.88
N PRO A 558 24.20 -26.48 36.91
CA PRO A 558 24.81 -27.47 37.78
C PRO A 558 25.31 -28.70 36.99
N LEU A 559 26.49 -29.21 37.35
CA LEU A 559 27.08 -30.38 36.66
C LEU A 559 26.25 -31.67 36.81
N THR A 560 25.36 -31.70 37.81
CA THR A 560 24.41 -32.80 38.05
C THR A 560 23.10 -32.65 37.28
N GLU A 561 22.89 -31.54 36.55
CA GLU A 561 21.64 -31.28 35.85
C GLU A 561 21.47 -32.27 34.66
N PRO A 562 20.34 -32.97 34.57
CA PRO A 562 20.12 -33.91 33.48
C PRO A 562 19.99 -33.20 32.13
N ASN A 563 20.45 -33.87 31.06
CA ASN A 563 20.49 -33.31 29.70
C ASN A 563 19.16 -32.72 29.22
N TYR A 564 18.03 -33.30 29.63
CA TYR A 564 16.71 -32.83 29.22
C TYR A 564 16.30 -31.51 29.89
N ASN A 565 16.92 -31.06 30.99
CA ASN A 565 16.60 -29.78 31.64
C ASN A 565 17.53 -28.65 31.23
N LEU A 566 18.65 -28.95 30.56
CA LEU A 566 19.65 -27.97 30.14
C LEU A 566 19.04 -26.80 29.36
N TYR A 567 18.01 -27.02 28.54
CA TYR A 567 17.37 -25.96 27.75
C TYR A 567 16.60 -24.92 28.58
N ARG A 568 16.31 -25.20 29.85
CA ARG A 568 15.59 -24.27 30.76
C ARG A 568 16.52 -23.33 31.52
N ARG A 569 17.83 -23.59 31.53
CA ARG A 569 18.84 -22.83 32.29
C ARG A 569 19.83 -22.07 31.40
N LYS A 570 19.42 -21.74 30.17
CA LYS A 570 20.29 -21.13 29.15
C LYS A 570 19.65 -19.90 28.54
N PHE A 571 20.48 -18.96 28.11
CA PHE A 571 20.05 -17.90 27.23
C PHE A 571 19.60 -18.47 25.88
N LYS A 572 18.58 -17.85 25.29
CA LYS A 572 17.93 -18.25 24.03
C LYS A 572 17.80 -17.03 23.13
N SER A 573 17.54 -17.24 21.84
CA SER A 573 17.36 -16.15 20.87
C SER A 573 16.30 -15.11 21.29
N ILE A 574 15.25 -15.50 22.03
CA ILE A 574 14.25 -14.56 22.57
C ILE A 574 14.83 -13.46 23.50
N HIS A 575 15.99 -13.71 24.11
CA HIS A 575 16.66 -12.77 25.02
C HIS A 575 17.45 -11.69 24.27
N LEU A 576 17.72 -11.86 22.97
CA LEU A 576 18.42 -10.87 22.18
C LEU A 576 17.59 -9.56 22.08
N GLY A 577 18.25 -8.41 22.26
CA GLY A 577 17.61 -7.10 22.24
C GLY A 577 16.68 -6.82 23.43
N LYS A 578 16.84 -7.54 24.55
CA LYS A 578 16.05 -7.38 25.78
C LYS A 578 16.90 -6.74 26.89
N VAL A 579 16.24 -6.34 27.98
CA VAL A 579 16.89 -5.66 29.12
C VAL A 579 16.91 -6.58 30.32
N ILE A 580 18.09 -6.78 30.91
CA ILE A 580 18.25 -7.39 32.23
C ILE A 580 18.08 -6.31 33.28
N ASN A 581 17.11 -6.49 34.18
CA ASN A 581 16.90 -5.57 35.30
C ASN A 581 17.20 -6.26 36.62
N HIS A 582 17.88 -5.54 37.52
CA HIS A 582 18.12 -5.98 38.89
C HIS A 582 18.32 -4.79 39.83
N ARG A 583 17.41 -4.63 40.82
CA ARG A 583 17.49 -3.63 41.91
C ARG A 583 17.89 -2.20 41.46
N GLY A 584 17.36 -1.75 40.32
CA GLY A 584 17.63 -0.41 39.77
C GLY A 584 18.76 -0.33 38.74
N GLY A 585 19.56 -1.40 38.58
CA GLY A 585 20.48 -1.53 37.45
C GLY A 585 19.79 -2.13 36.23
N GLU A 586 20.22 -1.69 35.05
CA GLU A 586 19.66 -2.05 33.74
C GLU A 586 20.79 -2.27 32.73
N ALA A 587 20.73 -3.37 31.98
CA ALA A 587 21.67 -3.62 30.88
C ALA A 587 21.00 -4.26 29.67
N TYR A 588 21.37 -3.81 28.47
CA TYR A 588 20.83 -4.24 27.19
C TYR A 588 21.59 -5.44 26.64
N ILE A 589 20.91 -6.53 26.31
CA ILE A 589 21.51 -7.72 25.71
C ILE A 589 21.77 -7.47 24.22
N THR A 590 23.04 -7.29 23.87
CA THR A 590 23.49 -7.01 22.49
C THR A 590 23.85 -8.28 21.73
N LYS A 591 24.43 -9.30 22.40
CA LYS A 591 24.83 -10.56 21.78
C LYS A 591 24.66 -11.75 22.72
N LEU A 592 24.50 -12.94 22.13
CA LEU A 592 24.43 -14.21 22.85
C LEU A 592 25.53 -15.15 22.35
N PHE A 593 26.15 -15.88 23.28
CA PHE A 593 27.21 -16.86 22.99
C PHE A 593 26.78 -18.25 23.45
N ILE A 594 27.10 -19.25 22.62
CA ILE A 594 26.93 -20.67 22.94
C ILE A 594 28.33 -21.28 23.10
N HIS A 595 28.57 -21.87 24.27
CA HIS A 595 29.86 -22.46 24.64
C HIS A 595 29.82 -23.97 24.38
N THR A 596 30.53 -24.43 23.34
CA THR A 596 30.66 -25.86 23.01
C THR A 596 31.73 -26.53 23.87
N ASN A 597 32.88 -25.87 24.03
CA ASN A 597 34.02 -26.31 24.84
C ASN A 597 34.35 -25.33 25.98
N GLY A 598 33.49 -24.32 26.20
CA GLY A 598 33.73 -23.24 27.15
C GLY A 598 33.57 -23.68 28.61
N PRO A 599 33.68 -22.73 29.57
CA PRO A 599 33.91 -23.05 30.97
C PRO A 599 32.79 -23.97 31.50
N LEU A 600 33.21 -25.12 32.02
CA LEU A 600 32.31 -26.16 32.55
C LEU A 600 31.36 -25.54 33.58
N GLY A 601 30.07 -25.82 33.44
CA GLY A 601 29.01 -25.18 34.23
C GLY A 601 28.39 -23.93 33.58
N PHE A 602 28.93 -23.43 32.44
CA PHE A 602 28.36 -22.30 31.70
C PHE A 602 28.21 -22.63 30.21
N HIS A 603 27.01 -22.99 29.79
CA HIS A 603 26.74 -23.36 28.40
C HIS A 603 26.42 -22.15 27.49
N THR A 604 25.95 -21.05 28.07
CA THR A 604 25.58 -19.85 27.33
C THR A 604 25.92 -18.60 28.12
N SER A 605 26.27 -17.52 27.43
CA SER A 605 26.42 -16.20 28.04
C SER A 605 25.83 -15.10 27.18
N ALA A 606 25.50 -13.97 27.79
CA ALA A 606 24.96 -12.78 27.14
C ALA A 606 25.92 -11.61 27.32
N LEU A 607 26.31 -10.96 26.22
CA LEU A 607 26.99 -9.66 26.26
C LEU A 607 25.94 -8.57 26.45
N THR A 608 26.23 -7.66 27.37
CA THR A 608 25.33 -6.58 27.72
C THR A 608 26.03 -5.24 27.77
N GLU A 609 25.32 -4.20 27.33
CA GLU A 609 25.68 -2.80 27.50
C GLU A 609 24.95 -2.23 28.73
N ILE A 610 25.71 -1.68 29.67
CA ILE A 610 25.20 -1.16 30.93
C ILE A 610 24.61 0.23 30.68
N VAL A 611 23.33 0.36 31.01
CA VAL A 611 22.59 1.64 30.95
C VAL A 611 22.60 2.28 32.32
N GLU A 612 22.20 1.51 33.33
CA GLU A 612 22.25 1.88 34.74
C GLU A 612 23.07 0.82 35.49
N PRO A 613 24.07 1.21 36.28
CA PRO A 613 24.96 0.27 36.94
C PRO A 613 24.23 -0.60 37.95
N PHE A 614 24.55 -1.90 37.98
CA PHE A 614 23.98 -2.82 38.95
C PHE A 614 24.51 -2.56 40.37
N PRO A 615 23.65 -2.59 41.40
CA PRO A 615 24.09 -2.42 42.77
C PRO A 615 24.94 -3.62 43.22
N VAL A 616 26.02 -3.31 43.93
CA VAL A 616 26.83 -4.29 44.66
C VAL A 616 26.16 -4.57 46.01
N GLU A 617 26.28 -5.79 46.53
CA GLU A 617 25.75 -6.10 47.86
C GLU A 617 26.42 -5.23 48.94
N SER A 618 25.61 -4.48 49.69
CA SER A 618 26.09 -3.60 50.75
C SER A 618 25.42 -3.94 52.09
N ASN A 619 26.14 -4.71 52.89
CA ASN A 619 26.43 -4.42 54.29
C ASN A 619 25.37 -4.50 55.42
N VAL A 620 24.45 -5.47 55.40
CA VAL A 620 23.68 -5.80 56.63
C VAL A 620 23.68 -7.29 57.01
N ALA A 621 23.96 -8.21 56.07
CA ALA A 621 23.87 -9.65 56.35
C ALA A 621 25.20 -10.42 56.26
N THR A 622 26.21 -9.91 55.55
CA THR A 622 27.43 -10.67 55.21
C THR A 622 28.68 -9.90 55.64
N THR A 623 29.41 -10.41 56.64
CA THR A 623 30.66 -9.80 57.16
C THR A 623 31.88 -10.00 56.23
N CYS A 624 31.66 -10.70 55.12
CA CYS A 624 32.65 -11.22 54.20
C CYS A 624 33.35 -10.15 53.33
N ILE A 625 32.63 -9.08 53.01
CA ILE A 625 33.03 -8.06 52.01
C ILE A 625 34.21 -7.19 52.50
N TYR A 626 34.51 -7.23 53.80
CA TYR A 626 35.65 -6.54 54.42
C TYR A 626 36.91 -7.41 54.59
N GLY A 627 36.87 -8.67 54.15
CA GLY A 627 38.01 -9.58 54.18
C GLY A 627 38.89 -9.50 52.93
N SER A 628 40.17 -9.84 53.07
CA SER A 628 41.01 -10.17 51.91
C SER A 628 40.60 -11.53 51.34
N LEU A 629 40.56 -11.65 50.03
CA LEU A 629 40.15 -12.87 49.34
C LEU A 629 41.36 -13.68 48.90
N ASN A 630 41.37 -14.98 49.19
CA ASN A 630 42.35 -15.91 48.64
C ASN A 630 41.63 -16.98 47.80
N ILE A 631 42.07 -17.15 46.55
CA ILE A 631 41.51 -18.11 45.59
C ILE A 631 42.60 -19.10 45.19
N SER A 632 42.44 -20.36 45.60
CA SER A 632 43.35 -21.45 45.27
C SER A 632 42.72 -22.50 44.37
N TYR A 633 43.48 -22.97 43.38
CA TYR A 633 43.06 -24.05 42.49
C TYR A 633 43.10 -25.40 43.20
N THR A 634 42.01 -26.17 43.18
CA THR A 634 41.89 -27.44 43.91
C THR A 634 42.26 -28.68 43.08
N GLY A 635 42.78 -28.52 41.86
CA GLY A 635 43.12 -29.65 40.98
C GLY A 635 41.95 -30.15 40.09
N ASN A 636 40.75 -29.58 40.25
CA ASN A 636 39.53 -29.87 39.50
C ASN A 636 38.99 -28.62 38.79
N ILE A 637 37.77 -28.68 38.25
CA ILE A 637 37.03 -27.53 37.69
C ILE A 637 36.76 -26.42 38.73
N PHE A 638 36.87 -26.73 40.03
CA PHE A 638 36.49 -25.84 41.12
C PHE A 638 37.68 -25.08 41.71
N TYR A 639 37.40 -23.86 42.16
CA TYR A 639 38.31 -22.97 42.87
C TYR A 639 37.83 -22.82 44.32
N GLN A 640 38.75 -22.98 45.26
CA GLN A 640 38.46 -22.78 46.67
C GLN A 640 38.68 -21.30 47.03
N ILE A 641 37.65 -20.69 47.60
CA ILE A 641 37.67 -19.30 48.05
C ILE A 641 37.32 -19.23 49.53
N THR A 642 37.93 -18.29 50.24
CA THR A 642 37.75 -18.10 51.68
C THR A 642 36.74 -17.00 52.01
N VAL A 643 36.13 -17.04 53.20
CA VAL A 643 35.29 -15.99 53.80
C VAL A 643 33.81 -15.95 53.32
N PHE A 644 33.12 -17.09 53.11
CA PHE A 644 31.70 -17.08 52.69
C PHE A 644 30.79 -17.94 53.59
N SER A 645 29.50 -17.61 53.56
CA SER A 645 28.44 -18.26 54.32
C SER A 645 27.40 -18.91 53.41
N ASN A 646 26.50 -19.73 53.96
CA ASN A 646 25.46 -20.41 53.17
C ASN A 646 24.50 -19.45 52.45
N THR A 647 24.37 -18.20 52.90
CA THR A 647 23.55 -17.19 52.22
C THR A 647 24.19 -16.68 50.92
N ASP A 648 25.49 -16.91 50.72
CA ASP A 648 26.29 -16.41 49.60
C ASP A 648 26.35 -17.40 48.42
N VAL A 649 25.71 -18.57 48.56
CA VAL A 649 25.61 -19.55 47.48
C VAL A 649 24.83 -18.95 46.31
N GLU A 650 25.36 -19.14 45.09
CA GLU A 650 24.93 -18.51 43.83
C GLU A 650 25.23 -17.00 43.71
N MET A 651 26.00 -16.41 44.62
CA MET A 651 26.58 -15.07 44.43
C MET A 651 27.91 -15.14 43.66
N THR A 652 28.24 -14.04 42.99
CA THR A 652 29.45 -13.96 42.15
C THR A 652 30.41 -12.93 42.69
N VAL A 653 31.64 -13.36 42.91
CA VAL A 653 32.78 -12.51 43.25
C VAL A 653 33.36 -11.95 41.96
N VAL A 654 33.48 -10.62 41.89
CA VAL A 654 33.93 -9.90 40.70
C VAL A 654 35.07 -8.95 41.07
N SER A 655 36.20 -9.09 40.36
CA SER A 655 37.30 -8.12 40.38
C SER A 655 37.56 -7.68 38.94
N PRO A 656 37.38 -6.39 38.59
CA PRO A 656 37.65 -5.89 37.25
C PRO A 656 39.06 -6.27 36.76
N GLY A 657 39.17 -6.74 35.52
CA GLY A 657 40.44 -7.21 34.93
C GLY A 657 40.83 -8.65 35.25
N TYR A 658 40.06 -9.37 36.09
CA TYR A 658 40.27 -10.78 36.42
C TYR A 658 39.01 -11.61 36.08
N SER A 659 39.12 -12.94 36.17
CA SER A 659 37.95 -13.83 36.06
C SER A 659 37.02 -13.62 37.25
N SER A 660 35.72 -13.59 37.00
CA SER A 660 34.68 -13.69 38.04
C SER A 660 34.52 -15.13 38.52
N PHE A 661 34.14 -15.30 39.78
CA PHE A 661 33.97 -16.60 40.44
C PHE A 661 32.57 -16.73 41.04
N LEU A 662 31.78 -17.68 40.54
CA LEU A 662 30.45 -18.00 41.05
C LEU A 662 30.56 -19.00 42.20
N ILE A 663 30.03 -18.68 43.37
CA ILE A 663 30.02 -19.56 44.54
C ILE A 663 28.96 -20.65 44.33
N THR A 664 29.38 -21.92 44.29
CA THR A 664 28.48 -23.05 44.04
C THR A 664 28.10 -23.82 45.29
N HIS A 665 29.00 -23.90 46.28
CA HIS A 665 28.74 -24.64 47.52
C HIS A 665 29.67 -24.17 48.64
N ILE A 666 29.22 -24.21 49.89
CA ILE A 666 30.08 -23.99 51.07
C ILE A 666 30.60 -25.34 51.56
N VAL A 667 31.88 -25.42 51.91
CA VAL A 667 32.56 -26.64 52.39
C VAL A 667 32.63 -26.66 53.91
N ASP A 668 33.05 -25.55 54.51
CA ASP A 668 33.15 -25.35 55.97
C ASP A 668 32.97 -23.86 56.31
N GLU A 669 33.11 -23.48 57.58
CA GLU A 669 32.92 -22.09 58.05
C GLU A 669 33.88 -21.06 57.41
N LYS A 670 34.94 -21.51 56.71
CA LYS A 670 35.94 -20.64 56.09
C LYS A 670 36.05 -20.81 54.59
N ASN A 671 35.68 -21.96 54.03
CA ASN A 671 35.96 -22.34 52.65
C ASN A 671 34.68 -22.56 51.83
N ALA A 672 34.66 -22.00 50.64
CA ALA A 672 33.63 -22.19 49.62
C ALA A 672 34.24 -22.70 48.31
N LEU A 673 33.47 -23.49 47.56
CA LEU A 673 33.80 -23.88 46.20
C LEU A 673 33.11 -22.94 45.22
N SER A 674 33.84 -22.60 44.17
CA SER A 674 33.39 -21.70 43.11
C SER A 674 33.81 -22.17 41.73
N MET A 675 33.15 -21.65 40.71
CA MET A 675 33.50 -21.84 39.30
C MET A 675 33.94 -20.51 38.68
N ALA A 676 35.02 -20.55 37.90
CA ALA A 676 35.52 -19.39 37.17
C ALA A 676 34.80 -19.22 35.83
N THR A 677 34.41 -17.99 35.51
CA THR A 677 33.87 -17.61 34.19
C THR A 677 34.92 -17.60 33.09
N MET A 678 36.20 -17.39 33.44
CA MET A 678 37.34 -17.44 32.52
C MET A 678 38.50 -18.26 33.14
N PRO A 679 38.41 -19.60 33.18
CA PRO A 679 39.40 -20.43 33.86
C PRO A 679 40.78 -20.40 33.18
N HIS A 680 40.86 -20.18 31.88
CA HIS A 680 42.12 -20.24 31.11
C HIS A 680 43.11 -19.11 31.43
N ILE A 681 42.65 -17.99 31.99
CA ILE A 681 43.54 -16.87 32.37
C ILE A 681 44.11 -17.04 33.79
N ILE A 682 43.68 -18.06 34.53
CA ILE A 682 44.11 -18.30 35.92
C ILE A 682 45.27 -19.30 35.91
N THR A 683 46.48 -18.81 36.17
CA THR A 683 47.72 -19.63 36.14
C THR A 683 48.32 -19.88 37.53
N SER A 684 47.84 -19.19 38.55
CA SER A 684 48.32 -19.30 39.94
C SER A 684 47.24 -18.88 40.94
N THR A 685 47.49 -19.12 42.23
CA THR A 685 46.65 -18.66 43.33
C THR A 685 46.52 -17.13 43.30
N LEU A 686 45.30 -16.61 43.39
CA LEU A 686 45.02 -15.18 43.36
C LEU A 686 44.75 -14.66 44.78
N TYR A 687 45.33 -13.51 45.11
CA TYR A 687 45.07 -12.79 46.35
C TYR A 687 44.53 -11.39 46.04
N PHE A 688 43.38 -11.05 46.61
CA PHE A 688 42.77 -9.72 46.49
C PHE A 688 42.72 -9.04 47.86
N PRO A 689 43.31 -7.84 48.02
CA PRO A 689 43.23 -7.10 49.27
C PRO A 689 41.80 -6.64 49.57
N VAL A 690 41.59 -6.15 50.80
CA VAL A 690 40.31 -5.58 51.23
C VAL A 690 39.92 -4.42 50.28
N ASN A 691 38.64 -4.32 49.92
CA ASN A 691 38.06 -3.31 49.01
C ASN A 691 38.51 -3.39 47.54
N SER A 692 39.17 -4.47 47.09
CA SER A 692 39.56 -4.62 45.67
C SER A 692 38.67 -5.59 44.88
N TRP A 693 37.55 -6.04 45.46
CA TRP A 693 36.62 -6.97 44.84
C TRP A 693 35.18 -6.66 45.28
N PHE A 694 34.21 -7.11 44.49
CA PHE A 694 32.79 -6.86 44.68
C PHE A 694 31.99 -8.16 44.71
N LEU A 695 30.85 -8.15 45.39
CA LEU A 695 29.92 -9.28 45.44
C LEU A 695 28.60 -8.89 44.77
N TYR A 696 28.22 -9.64 43.74
CA TYR A 696 26.96 -9.48 43.02
C TYR A 696 26.02 -10.65 43.27
N ASN A 697 24.75 -10.34 43.49
CA ASN A 697 23.72 -11.33 43.78
C ASN A 697 22.71 -11.44 42.63
N PHE A 698 23.03 -12.31 41.67
CA PHE A 698 22.10 -12.76 40.64
C PHE A 698 21.69 -14.23 40.85
N GLY A 699 21.74 -14.69 42.11
CA GLY A 699 21.37 -16.03 42.50
C GLY A 699 19.85 -16.26 42.50
N THR A 700 19.47 -17.52 42.69
CA THR A 700 18.07 -17.98 42.73
C THR A 700 17.69 -18.64 44.06
N THR A 701 18.66 -18.88 44.94
CA THR A 701 18.50 -19.51 46.27
C THR A 701 17.48 -18.81 47.18
N THR A 702 17.38 -17.48 47.12
CA THR A 702 16.43 -16.66 47.90
C THR A 702 15.22 -16.20 47.09
N GLY A 703 15.00 -16.81 45.92
CA GLY A 703 14.07 -16.34 44.89
C GLY A 703 14.80 -15.49 43.84
N ARG A 704 14.31 -15.51 42.60
CA ARG A 704 14.93 -14.78 41.50
C ARG A 704 14.62 -13.28 41.62
N THR A 705 15.66 -12.49 41.84
CA THR A 705 15.58 -11.02 42.05
C THR A 705 15.80 -10.20 40.79
N TRP A 706 16.26 -10.83 39.70
CA TRP A 706 16.47 -10.23 38.40
C TRP A 706 15.42 -10.71 37.39
N ASN A 707 15.06 -9.87 36.43
CA ASN A 707 14.13 -10.23 35.35
C ASN A 707 14.69 -9.82 33.98
N ILE A 708 14.12 -10.40 32.93
CA ILE A 708 14.39 -9.97 31.55
C ILE A 708 13.10 -9.39 30.99
N SER A 709 13.16 -8.12 30.63
CA SER A 709 12.02 -7.36 30.11
C SER A 709 12.26 -6.88 28.69
N VAL A 710 11.19 -6.48 28.01
CA VAL A 710 11.28 -5.93 26.66
C VAL A 710 11.87 -4.52 26.71
N ARG A 711 12.80 -4.22 25.80
CA ARG A 711 13.41 -2.89 25.69
C ARG A 711 12.33 -1.84 25.36
N PRO A 712 12.24 -0.71 26.07
CA PRO A 712 11.36 0.39 25.65
C PRO A 712 11.86 1.00 24.32
N CYS A 713 10.98 1.68 23.59
CA CYS A 713 11.40 2.40 22.39
C CYS A 713 12.27 3.61 22.78
N ASN A 714 13.42 3.76 22.13
CA ASN A 714 14.45 4.76 22.46
C ASN A 714 14.84 5.66 21.28
N TYR A 715 14.10 5.62 20.17
CA TYR A 715 14.26 6.54 19.04
C TYR A 715 12.91 7.01 18.55
N TRP A 716 12.92 8.13 17.82
CA TRP A 716 11.82 8.51 16.95
C TRP A 716 12.34 8.79 15.55
N VAL A 717 11.48 8.59 14.57
CA VAL A 717 11.74 8.90 13.17
C VAL A 717 11.10 10.25 12.89
N GLN A 718 11.89 11.22 12.44
CA GLN A 718 11.42 12.50 11.93
C GLN A 718 11.74 12.56 10.43
N GLN A 719 10.87 13.22 9.67
CA GLN A 719 11.08 13.42 8.25
C GLN A 719 10.83 14.88 7.89
N ASP A 720 11.56 15.38 6.88
CA ASP A 720 11.44 16.77 6.43
C ASP A 720 10.03 17.05 5.87
N ASP A 721 9.50 18.23 6.24
CA ASP A 721 8.10 18.67 6.20
C ASP A 721 7.39 18.69 4.82
N ASN A 722 8.04 18.28 3.72
CA ASN A 722 7.45 18.42 2.38
C ASN A 722 6.68 17.20 1.86
N ASP A 723 6.84 16.01 2.46
CA ASP A 723 6.05 14.82 2.14
C ASP A 723 6.02 13.93 3.39
N VAL A 724 4.93 13.97 4.18
CA VAL A 724 4.72 12.97 5.25
C VAL A 724 4.61 11.62 4.57
N ILE A 725 5.66 10.80 4.65
CA ILE A 725 5.61 9.44 4.13
C ILE A 725 4.74 8.65 5.10
N SER A 726 3.48 8.42 4.71
CA SER A 726 2.76 7.25 5.20
C SER A 726 3.72 6.06 5.18
N PRO A 727 3.78 5.21 6.22
CA PRO A 727 4.59 3.99 6.20
C PRO A 727 4.39 3.18 4.92
N SER A 728 3.27 3.41 4.21
CA SER A 728 2.85 2.78 2.97
C SER A 728 2.88 3.55 1.66
N ILE A 729 3.87 4.40 1.39
CA ILE A 729 3.93 5.13 0.11
C ILE A 729 4.19 4.22 -1.12
N VAL A 730 3.49 4.49 -2.21
CA VAL A 730 3.72 3.91 -3.55
C VAL A 730 4.23 5.04 -4.44
N LYS A 731 5.38 4.83 -5.08
CA LYS A 731 5.98 5.83 -5.98
C LYS A 731 6.27 5.25 -7.35
N TYR A 732 5.90 6.01 -8.37
CA TYR A 732 6.09 5.65 -9.77
C TYR A 732 7.37 6.28 -10.30
N ILE A 733 8.25 5.45 -10.84
CA ILE A 733 9.51 5.89 -11.43
C ILE A 733 9.45 5.59 -12.93
N ASP A 734 9.25 6.64 -13.73
CA ASP A 734 9.27 6.53 -15.19
C ASP A 734 10.70 6.30 -15.71
N MET A 735 10.81 5.90 -16.97
CA MET A 735 12.08 5.58 -17.61
C MET A 735 13.05 6.78 -17.59
N GLY A 736 14.20 6.59 -16.93
CA GLY A 736 15.25 7.61 -16.82
C GLY A 736 14.97 8.68 -15.77
N ASN A 737 13.91 8.56 -14.98
CA ASN A 737 13.67 9.41 -13.81
C ASN A 737 14.47 8.90 -12.60
N GLU A 738 14.75 9.83 -11.70
CA GLU A 738 15.43 9.61 -10.43
C GLU A 738 14.61 10.22 -9.30
N GLU A 739 14.63 9.61 -8.12
CA GLU A 739 13.94 10.05 -6.91
C GLU A 739 14.90 9.99 -5.72
N ASN A 740 14.79 10.98 -4.84
CA ASN A 740 15.65 11.12 -3.66
C ASN A 740 14.79 11.21 -2.39
N TYR A 741 15.16 10.43 -1.37
CA TYR A 741 14.50 10.42 -0.07
C TYR A 741 15.51 10.74 1.03
N GLU A 742 15.09 11.50 2.03
CA GLU A 742 15.86 11.72 3.26
C GLU A 742 15.03 11.34 4.48
N ILE A 743 15.66 10.64 5.42
CA ILE A 743 15.07 10.19 6.68
C ILE A 743 15.99 10.64 7.81
N LYS A 744 15.41 11.24 8.87
CA LYS A 744 16.11 11.65 10.08
C LYS A 744 15.71 10.77 11.26
N LEU A 745 16.69 10.24 11.99
CA LEU A 745 16.50 9.49 13.22
C LEU A 745 17.15 10.25 14.38
N MET A 746 16.37 10.60 15.39
CA MET A 746 16.90 11.22 16.61
C MET A 746 17.01 10.15 17.70
N ILE A 747 18.22 9.90 18.22
CA ILE A 747 18.50 8.72 19.05
C ILE A 747 19.54 9.04 20.14
N LEU A 748 19.50 8.28 21.24
CA LEU A 748 20.54 8.30 22.27
C LEU A 748 21.79 7.43 21.94
N HIS A 749 21.67 6.35 21.14
CA HIS A 749 22.75 5.42 20.73
C HIS A 749 22.51 4.96 19.28
N ILE A 750 23.55 4.59 18.53
CA ILE A 750 23.53 4.39 17.06
C ILE A 750 22.99 2.99 16.66
N PRO A 751 21.79 2.84 16.07
CA PRO A 751 21.41 1.62 15.38
C PRO A 751 21.79 1.73 13.89
N PRO A 752 22.38 0.69 13.28
CA PRO A 752 22.52 0.64 11.83
C PRO A 752 21.12 0.58 11.19
N VAL A 753 20.90 1.37 10.13
CA VAL A 753 19.74 1.22 9.25
C VAL A 753 20.17 0.38 8.04
N GLY A 754 19.53 -0.76 7.85
CA GLY A 754 19.68 -1.57 6.64
C GLY A 754 18.72 -1.11 5.56
N VAL A 755 19.19 -1.08 4.31
CA VAL A 755 18.33 -0.86 3.15
C VAL A 755 18.33 -2.13 2.30
N ILE A 756 17.15 -2.74 2.16
CA ILE A 756 16.96 -4.00 1.47
C ILE A 756 16.02 -3.76 0.28
N VAL A 757 16.43 -4.21 -0.90
CA VAL A 757 15.67 -4.06 -2.14
C VAL A 757 15.18 -5.43 -2.58
N GLY A 758 13.87 -5.64 -2.70
CA GLY A 758 13.31 -6.95 -3.05
C GLY A 758 13.77 -7.47 -4.41
N ASN A 759 13.74 -6.63 -5.44
CA ASN A 759 14.26 -6.92 -6.77
C ASN A 759 15.31 -5.88 -7.20
N PRO A 760 16.60 -6.12 -6.88
CA PRO A 760 17.68 -5.21 -7.25
C PRO A 760 17.95 -5.16 -8.76
N ALA A 761 17.34 -6.05 -9.58
CA ALA A 761 17.45 -5.98 -11.04
C ALA A 761 16.61 -4.85 -11.64
N LEU A 762 15.55 -4.41 -10.96
CA LEU A 762 14.58 -3.43 -11.49
C LEU A 762 15.05 -1.97 -11.36
N LEU A 763 15.69 -1.63 -10.23
CA LEU A 763 16.10 -0.26 -9.89
C LEU A 763 17.58 -0.24 -9.49
N GLU A 764 18.19 0.94 -9.59
CA GLU A 764 19.48 1.24 -8.98
C GLU A 764 19.23 2.06 -7.73
N VAL A 765 19.70 1.56 -6.57
CA VAL A 765 19.49 2.19 -5.27
C VAL A 765 20.86 2.42 -4.64
N THR A 766 21.15 3.66 -4.26
CA THR A 766 22.35 4.04 -3.53
C THR A 766 21.97 4.81 -2.27
N THR A 767 22.77 4.67 -1.21
CA THR A 767 22.45 5.24 0.10
C THR A 767 23.67 5.94 0.69
N GLU A 768 23.42 7.08 1.34
CA GLU A 768 24.43 7.86 2.04
C GLU A 768 23.93 8.18 3.46
N GLY A 769 24.75 7.91 4.47
CA GLY A 769 24.41 8.14 5.88
C GLY A 769 25.39 9.11 6.54
N TYR A 770 24.88 10.07 7.31
CA TYR A 770 25.70 11.02 8.06
C TYR A 770 25.05 11.43 9.38
N PHE A 771 25.85 11.87 10.36
CA PHE A 771 25.36 12.43 11.63
C PHE A 771 25.35 13.95 11.58
N ASP A 772 24.30 14.55 12.14
CA ASP A 772 24.24 16.00 12.35
C ASP A 772 24.90 16.41 13.69
N ILE A 773 24.91 17.71 13.98
CA ILE A 773 25.54 18.29 15.18
C ILE A 773 24.78 17.89 16.46
N THR A 774 23.56 17.36 16.34
CA THR A 774 22.70 16.93 17.45
C THR A 774 22.73 15.42 17.67
N ASP A 775 23.72 14.72 17.09
CA ASP A 775 23.82 13.25 17.06
C ASP A 775 22.61 12.56 16.41
N SER A 776 21.84 13.29 15.59
CA SER A 776 20.78 12.68 14.79
C SER A 776 21.36 12.06 13.53
N TYR A 777 20.91 10.86 13.19
CA TYR A 777 21.35 10.17 11.98
C TYR A 777 20.46 10.52 10.79
N HIS A 778 21.06 10.99 9.71
CA HIS A 778 20.42 11.28 8.44
C HIS A 778 20.78 10.21 7.43
N MET A 779 19.79 9.67 6.72
CA MET A 779 20.00 8.75 5.62
C MET A 779 19.34 9.27 4.36
N LYS A 780 20.16 9.45 3.32
CA LYS A 780 19.73 9.80 1.96
C LYS A 780 19.70 8.54 1.11
N VAL A 781 18.61 8.35 0.37
CA VAL A 781 18.39 7.23 -0.53
C VAL A 781 18.13 7.79 -1.92
N HIS A 782 19.01 7.45 -2.85
CA HIS A 782 18.93 7.82 -4.26
C HIS A 782 18.46 6.61 -5.07
N ILE A 783 17.40 6.79 -5.86
CA ILE A 783 16.78 5.73 -6.63
C ILE A 783 16.69 6.15 -8.09
N ALA A 784 17.16 5.29 -8.99
CA ALA A 784 17.10 5.50 -10.43
C ALA A 784 16.47 4.30 -11.15
N SER A 785 15.70 4.57 -12.20
CA SER A 785 15.13 3.52 -13.05
C SER A 785 16.20 2.89 -13.95
N LYS A 786 16.26 1.55 -13.97
CA LYS A 786 17.04 0.82 -14.98
C LYS A 786 16.24 0.73 -16.29
N PHE A 787 16.86 1.12 -17.40
CA PHE A 787 16.19 1.20 -18.69
C PHE A 787 15.44 -0.11 -19.08
N PHE A 788 14.21 0.05 -19.58
CA PHE A 788 13.37 -0.98 -20.22
C PHE A 788 12.77 -2.10 -19.35
N GLN A 789 12.88 -2.05 -18.01
CA GLN A 789 12.21 -3.04 -17.15
C GLN A 789 10.99 -2.44 -16.43
N LYS A 790 9.82 -3.01 -16.69
CA LYS A 790 8.59 -2.73 -15.93
C LYS A 790 8.45 -3.72 -14.79
N GLY A 791 7.99 -3.26 -13.64
CA GLY A 791 7.74 -4.08 -12.47
C GLY A 791 7.53 -3.25 -11.22
N SER A 792 7.33 -3.92 -10.10
CA SER A 792 7.28 -3.31 -8.78
C SER A 792 8.30 -3.97 -7.86
N THR A 793 8.88 -3.18 -6.96
CA THR A 793 9.75 -3.69 -5.91
C THR A 793 9.57 -2.95 -4.59
N SER A 794 9.68 -3.67 -3.49
CA SER A 794 9.70 -3.09 -2.15
C SER A 794 11.11 -2.66 -1.76
N LEU A 795 11.20 -1.48 -1.13
CA LEU A 795 12.42 -0.95 -0.53
C LEU A 795 12.20 -0.91 0.98
N ALA A 796 12.84 -1.81 1.72
CA ALA A 796 12.70 -1.91 3.17
C ALA A 796 13.87 -1.22 3.88
N LEU A 797 13.55 -0.23 4.73
CA LEU A 797 14.49 0.50 5.57
C LEU A 797 14.32 0.00 7.00
N VAL A 798 15.22 -0.88 7.46
CA VAL A 798 15.09 -1.62 8.73
C VAL A 798 16.03 -1.03 9.77
N VAL A 799 15.49 -0.63 10.92
CA VAL A 799 16.29 -0.22 12.09
C VAL A 799 16.60 -1.48 12.92
N TRP A 800 17.78 -2.09 12.71
CA TRP A 800 18.06 -3.45 13.20
C TRP A 800 18.04 -3.63 14.72
N GLU A 801 18.52 -2.63 15.46
CA GLU A 801 18.55 -2.67 16.93
C GLU A 801 17.28 -2.09 17.59
N ALA A 802 16.26 -1.79 16.77
CA ALA A 802 15.00 -1.31 17.28
C ALA A 802 14.33 -2.34 18.19
N SER A 803 13.69 -1.83 19.24
CA SER A 803 12.80 -2.66 20.03
C SER A 803 11.57 -3.05 19.21
N SER A 804 11.11 -4.29 19.37
CA SER A 804 9.81 -4.73 18.84
C SER A 804 8.61 -3.95 19.43
N GLN A 805 8.82 -3.11 20.44
CA GLN A 805 7.81 -2.20 21.01
C GLN A 805 7.74 -0.84 20.30
N CYS A 806 8.73 -0.51 19.46
CA CYS A 806 8.69 0.74 18.71
C CYS A 806 7.55 0.70 17.69
N TYR A 807 6.79 1.79 17.58
CA TYR A 807 5.68 1.87 16.64
C TYR A 807 6.15 1.65 15.19
N LEU A 808 7.24 2.33 14.80
CA LEU A 808 7.85 2.24 13.47
C LEU A 808 9.28 1.71 13.55
N THR A 809 9.52 0.48 13.08
CA THR A 809 10.87 -0.13 12.98
C THR A 809 11.35 -0.34 11.55
N THR A 810 10.39 -0.41 10.63
CA THR A 810 10.64 -0.72 9.24
C THR A 810 9.75 0.16 8.38
N LEU A 811 10.34 0.97 7.52
CA LEU A 811 9.64 1.71 6.48
C LEU A 811 9.73 0.90 5.19
N VAL A 812 8.60 0.69 4.52
CA VAL A 812 8.56 -0.13 3.29
C VAL A 812 7.83 0.61 2.17
N PRO A 813 8.45 1.63 1.55
CA PRO A 813 7.95 2.17 0.29
C PRO A 813 7.94 1.11 -0.84
N THR A 814 6.92 1.18 -1.68
CA THR A 814 6.81 0.37 -2.91
C THR A 814 7.18 1.24 -4.11
N MET A 815 8.20 0.83 -4.85
CA MET A 815 8.66 1.51 -6.06
C MET A 815 8.12 0.78 -7.29
N LYS A 816 7.30 1.45 -8.10
CA LYS A 816 6.79 0.94 -9.38
C LYS A 816 7.60 1.55 -10.52
N SER A 817 8.40 0.73 -11.19
CA SER A 817 9.01 1.10 -12.48
C SER A 817 7.94 0.93 -13.57
N SER A 818 7.05 1.91 -13.68
CA SER A 818 5.92 1.88 -14.61
C SER A 818 5.46 3.30 -14.96
N CYS A 819 4.36 3.38 -15.72
CA CYS A 819 3.71 4.65 -15.98
C CYS A 819 2.87 5.06 -14.77
N SER A 820 3.07 6.25 -14.22
CA SER A 820 2.12 6.82 -13.27
C SER A 820 0.78 7.08 -13.95
N TYR A 821 -0.32 6.66 -13.34
CA TYR A 821 -1.68 6.96 -13.82
C TYR A 821 -2.02 8.46 -13.71
N LEU A 822 -1.25 9.23 -12.92
CA LEU A 822 -1.36 10.68 -12.81
C LEU A 822 -0.59 11.41 -13.92
N ARG A 823 0.26 10.70 -14.67
CA ARG A 823 1.10 11.30 -15.70
C ARG A 823 0.34 11.41 -17.02
N THR A 824 0.01 12.65 -17.40
CA THR A 824 -0.71 12.95 -18.63
C THR A 824 0.08 13.94 -19.48
N MET A 825 -0.20 13.97 -20.78
CA MET A 825 0.35 14.97 -21.69
C MET A 825 -0.76 15.89 -22.17
N HIS A 826 -0.51 17.19 -22.10
CA HIS A 826 -1.44 18.23 -22.51
C HIS A 826 -0.84 19.18 -23.54
N HIS A 827 -1.69 19.61 -24.46
CA HIS A 827 -1.36 20.62 -25.45
C HIS A 827 -1.77 21.99 -24.92
N ILE A 828 -0.83 22.92 -24.90
CA ILE A 828 -1.08 24.30 -24.48
C ILE A 828 -1.54 25.08 -25.71
N PRO A 829 -2.82 25.49 -25.79
CA PRO A 829 -3.29 26.25 -26.93
C PRO A 829 -2.61 27.62 -26.96
N GLY A 830 -2.26 28.10 -28.15
CA GLY A 830 -1.58 29.40 -28.32
C GLY A 830 -2.39 30.61 -27.82
N ARG A 831 -3.70 30.43 -27.56
CA ARG A 831 -4.58 31.42 -26.92
C ARG A 831 -5.53 30.71 -25.95
N HIS A 832 -5.54 31.14 -24.70
CA HIS A 832 -6.42 30.60 -23.67
C HIS A 832 -7.85 31.14 -23.83
N ILE A 833 -8.85 30.25 -23.76
CA ILE A 833 -10.27 30.59 -23.78
C ILE A 833 -10.89 30.12 -22.45
N PRO A 834 -11.51 31.01 -21.65
CA PRO A 834 -12.13 30.64 -20.39
C PRO A 834 -13.29 29.62 -20.57
N PRO A 835 -13.51 28.70 -19.61
CA PRO A 835 -14.59 27.71 -19.68
C PRO A 835 -15.99 28.30 -19.89
N GLU A 836 -16.29 29.46 -19.30
CA GLU A 836 -17.62 30.10 -19.41
C GLU A 836 -17.91 30.53 -20.86
N HIS A 837 -16.86 30.92 -21.59
CA HIS A 837 -16.96 31.28 -23.00
C HIS A 837 -17.17 30.07 -23.89
N TRP A 838 -16.66 28.89 -23.49
CA TRP A 838 -16.99 27.65 -24.17
C TRP A 838 -18.45 27.26 -24.01
N ILE A 839 -19.05 27.50 -22.84
CA ILE A 839 -20.48 27.25 -22.59
C ILE A 839 -21.35 28.21 -23.42
N SER A 840 -21.01 29.49 -23.50
CA SER A 840 -21.73 30.45 -24.36
C SER A 840 -21.49 30.22 -25.85
N GLY A 841 -20.34 29.65 -26.23
CA GLY A 841 -19.92 29.48 -27.62
C GLY A 841 -19.40 30.75 -28.30
N VAL A 842 -19.13 31.81 -27.52
CA VAL A 842 -18.68 33.10 -28.04
C VAL A 842 -17.42 33.57 -27.30
N HIS A 843 -16.31 33.65 -28.03
CA HIS A 843 -15.08 34.26 -27.57
C HIS A 843 -14.45 35.04 -28.73
N LYS A 844 -14.55 36.36 -28.70
CA LYS A 844 -14.03 37.22 -29.76
C LYS A 844 -12.59 37.63 -29.48
N ASP A 845 -11.74 37.57 -30.50
CA ASP A 845 -10.40 38.16 -30.41
C ASP A 845 -10.44 39.69 -30.53
N SER A 846 -9.25 40.32 -30.49
CA SER A 846 -9.05 41.76 -30.62
C SER A 846 -9.61 42.37 -31.92
N GLN A 847 -9.88 41.56 -32.94
CA GLN A 847 -10.47 41.97 -34.23
C GLN A 847 -11.96 41.61 -34.33
N GLY A 848 -12.58 41.14 -33.24
CA GLY A 848 -13.98 40.77 -33.21
C GLY A 848 -14.29 39.39 -33.81
N PHE A 849 -13.28 38.60 -34.19
CA PHE A 849 -13.47 37.26 -34.75
C PHE A 849 -13.79 36.26 -33.64
N ASN A 850 -14.95 35.59 -33.74
CA ASN A 850 -15.29 34.52 -32.80
C ASN A 850 -14.35 33.33 -33.02
N MET A 851 -13.54 33.01 -32.02
CA MET A 851 -12.56 31.93 -31.98
C MET A 851 -13.18 30.57 -31.62
N ILE A 852 -14.50 30.50 -31.40
CA ILE A 852 -15.23 29.25 -31.16
C ILE A 852 -16.15 28.96 -32.35
N LYS A 853 -16.16 27.72 -32.82
CA LYS A 853 -17.10 27.21 -33.82
C LYS A 853 -17.97 26.13 -33.21
N THR A 854 -19.29 26.34 -33.20
CA THR A 854 -20.25 25.25 -33.00
C THR A 854 -20.36 24.45 -34.29
N LEU A 855 -20.08 23.15 -34.22
CA LEU A 855 -20.17 22.24 -35.35
C LEU A 855 -21.64 21.97 -35.71
N PRO A 856 -21.97 21.74 -36.99
CA PRO A 856 -23.30 21.25 -37.37
C PRO A 856 -23.63 19.89 -36.73
N VAL A 857 -24.91 19.58 -36.60
CA VAL A 857 -25.34 18.25 -36.12
C VAL A 857 -24.93 17.17 -37.12
N ASN A 858 -24.44 16.02 -36.61
CA ASN A 858 -23.87 14.91 -37.39
C ASN A 858 -22.74 15.35 -38.33
N TYR A 859 -21.94 16.33 -37.91
CA TYR A 859 -20.86 16.86 -38.73
C TYR A 859 -19.79 15.80 -39.01
N ARG A 860 -19.35 15.76 -40.28
CA ARG A 860 -18.25 14.93 -40.76
C ARG A 860 -17.23 15.80 -41.50
N PRO A 861 -15.95 15.76 -41.08
CA PRO A 861 -14.87 16.46 -41.76
C PRO A 861 -14.74 16.14 -43.26
N PRO A 862 -14.29 17.10 -44.09
CA PRO A 862 -13.94 16.88 -45.49
C PRO A 862 -12.86 15.82 -45.68
N SER A 863 -12.87 15.14 -46.83
CA SER A 863 -11.78 14.24 -47.25
C SER A 863 -10.91 14.86 -48.34
N ASN A 864 -9.89 14.11 -48.76
CA ASN A 864 -9.08 14.41 -49.95
C ASN A 864 -9.87 14.37 -51.27
N MET A 865 -11.05 13.73 -51.31
CA MET A 865 -11.93 13.71 -52.49
C MET A 865 -12.81 14.96 -52.61
N GLY A 866 -12.81 15.83 -51.60
CA GLY A 866 -13.53 17.10 -51.61
C GLY A 866 -14.44 17.29 -50.39
N VAL A 867 -14.98 18.50 -50.26
CA VAL A 867 -15.77 18.95 -49.11
C VAL A 867 -17.08 18.17 -48.95
N TYR A 868 -17.66 17.68 -50.05
CA TYR A 868 -18.94 16.96 -50.05
C TYR A 868 -18.82 15.43 -49.93
N ILE A 869 -17.60 14.89 -49.83
CA ILE A 869 -17.33 13.44 -49.79
C ILE A 869 -16.57 13.10 -48.51
N PRO A 870 -17.20 13.11 -47.32
CA PRO A 870 -16.55 12.63 -46.11
C PRO A 870 -16.23 11.14 -46.25
N LEU A 871 -15.04 10.75 -45.79
CA LEU A 871 -14.55 9.36 -45.78
C LEU A 871 -14.13 8.89 -44.37
N THR A 872 -14.30 9.75 -43.37
CA THR A 872 -13.98 9.44 -41.97
C THR A 872 -15.13 8.71 -41.31
N ASP A 873 -14.80 7.79 -40.40
CA ASP A 873 -15.78 7.12 -39.56
C ASP A 873 -16.22 7.98 -38.37
N ASN A 874 -15.56 9.10 -38.11
CA ASN A 874 -15.82 9.93 -36.95
C ASN A 874 -16.98 10.90 -37.20
N PHE A 875 -18.02 10.82 -36.37
CA PHE A 875 -19.01 11.89 -36.22
C PHE A 875 -18.60 12.88 -35.14
N TYR A 876 -18.98 14.13 -35.36
CA TYR A 876 -18.91 15.20 -34.37
C TYR A 876 -20.30 15.79 -34.19
N HIS A 877 -20.62 16.20 -32.95
CA HIS A 877 -21.94 16.72 -32.60
C HIS A 877 -23.07 15.77 -33.06
N ALA A 878 -22.98 14.49 -32.67
CA ALA A 878 -23.83 13.42 -33.17
C ALA A 878 -25.25 13.46 -32.58
N ASP A 879 -26.27 13.30 -33.43
CA ASP A 879 -27.67 13.10 -33.08
C ASP A 879 -28.29 12.04 -34.02
N PRO A 880 -28.54 10.82 -33.53
CA PRO A 880 -29.11 9.74 -34.33
C PRO A 880 -30.47 10.05 -34.95
N SER A 881 -31.24 11.00 -34.39
CA SER A 881 -32.56 11.38 -34.91
C SER A 881 -32.51 12.26 -36.17
N LYS A 882 -31.33 12.82 -36.48
CA LYS A 882 -31.12 13.74 -37.60
C LYS A 882 -30.44 13.05 -38.78
N PRO A 883 -30.71 13.48 -40.03
CA PRO A 883 -30.07 12.88 -41.20
C PRO A 883 -28.55 13.11 -41.20
N LYS A 884 -27.81 12.19 -41.81
CA LYS A 884 -26.36 12.31 -42.02
C LYS A 884 -26.07 13.35 -43.13
N PRO A 885 -25.49 14.52 -42.84
CA PRO A 885 -25.15 15.50 -43.86
C PRO A 885 -24.05 14.96 -44.80
N ARG A 886 -24.02 15.49 -46.03
CA ARG A 886 -22.98 15.18 -47.05
C ARG A 886 -22.85 13.67 -47.34
N SER A 887 -23.99 12.97 -47.44
CA SER A 887 -24.03 11.51 -47.65
C SER A 887 -24.52 11.08 -49.03
N LEU A 888 -24.36 11.92 -50.05
CA LEU A 888 -24.87 11.68 -51.40
C LEU A 888 -24.10 10.58 -52.13
N PHE A 889 -22.78 10.49 -51.92
CA PHE A 889 -21.90 9.55 -52.62
C PHE A 889 -21.85 8.18 -51.95
N HIS A 890 -21.70 7.10 -52.74
CA HIS A 890 -21.66 5.71 -52.25
C HIS A 890 -20.62 5.51 -51.12
N LYS A 891 -19.37 5.94 -51.35
CA LYS A 891 -18.29 5.85 -50.36
C LYS A 891 -18.57 6.60 -49.05
N SER A 892 -19.36 7.68 -49.11
CA SER A 892 -19.76 8.45 -47.93
C SER A 892 -20.95 7.85 -47.18
N LYS A 893 -21.68 6.90 -47.78
CA LYS A 893 -22.74 6.13 -47.12
C LYS A 893 -22.18 4.95 -46.31
N GLU A 894 -21.06 4.38 -46.78
CA GLU A 894 -20.37 3.26 -46.13
C GLU A 894 -19.50 3.68 -44.93
N THR A 895 -19.30 4.98 -44.73
CA THR A 895 -18.47 5.56 -43.67
C THR A 895 -19.30 6.34 -42.66
N GLY A 896 -18.77 6.50 -41.45
CA GLY A 896 -19.42 7.22 -40.36
C GLY A 896 -20.13 6.25 -39.41
N LYS A 897 -19.50 6.01 -38.27
CA LYS A 897 -19.97 5.13 -37.19
C LYS A 897 -20.12 5.95 -35.91
N TYR A 898 -21.28 5.85 -35.29
CA TYR A 898 -21.48 6.41 -33.95
C TYR A 898 -20.68 5.59 -32.94
N LYS A 899 -20.19 6.27 -31.90
CA LYS A 899 -19.42 5.74 -30.77
C LYS A 899 -20.31 5.77 -29.53
N GLN A 900 -20.23 6.83 -28.73
CA GLN A 900 -21.08 7.04 -27.55
C GLN A 900 -22.57 7.03 -27.91
N CYS A 901 -22.93 7.54 -29.10
CA CYS A 901 -24.30 7.54 -29.60
C CYS A 901 -24.67 6.23 -30.33
N ALA A 902 -23.84 5.18 -30.27
CA ALA A 902 -24.18 3.89 -30.87
C ALA A 902 -25.46 3.34 -30.23
N ASN A 903 -26.40 2.84 -31.05
CA ASN A 903 -27.71 2.32 -30.65
C ASN A 903 -28.66 3.32 -29.97
N ALA A 904 -28.29 4.60 -29.82
CA ALA A 904 -29.18 5.64 -29.34
C ALA A 904 -30.18 6.07 -30.43
N ARG A 905 -31.40 6.46 -30.03
CA ARG A 905 -32.46 6.91 -30.97
C ARG A 905 -32.43 8.43 -31.19
N ASP A 906 -31.99 9.18 -30.19
CA ASP A 906 -31.93 10.64 -30.20
C ASP A 906 -30.69 11.12 -29.43
N ARG A 907 -30.44 12.44 -29.47
CA ARG A 907 -29.31 13.07 -28.77
C ARG A 907 -29.34 12.87 -27.26
N ALA A 908 -30.51 12.85 -26.63
CA ALA A 908 -30.64 12.75 -25.18
C ALA A 908 -30.18 11.36 -24.70
N MET A 909 -30.51 10.31 -25.45
CA MET A 909 -30.07 8.94 -25.18
C MET A 909 -28.55 8.72 -25.32
N CYS A 910 -27.80 9.64 -25.93
CA CYS A 910 -26.33 9.55 -25.94
C CYS A 910 -25.70 9.79 -24.56
N ASN A 911 -26.42 10.44 -23.64
CA ASN A 911 -26.00 10.75 -22.27
C ASN A 911 -24.57 11.36 -22.16
N CYS A 912 -24.27 12.37 -23.00
CA CYS A 912 -22.97 13.04 -23.02
C CYS A 912 -22.77 13.95 -21.80
N THR A 913 -21.73 13.69 -20.99
CA THR A 913 -21.36 14.57 -19.86
C THR A 913 -20.66 15.85 -20.33
N GLU A 914 -20.63 16.90 -19.51
CA GLU A 914 -19.93 18.14 -19.85
C GLU A 914 -18.44 17.92 -20.14
N HIS A 915 -17.78 17.05 -19.36
CA HIS A 915 -16.38 16.68 -19.60
C HIS A 915 -16.17 16.06 -20.99
N GLN A 916 -17.08 15.18 -21.44
CA GLN A 916 -17.03 14.59 -22.78
C GLN A 916 -17.26 15.62 -23.89
N LYS A 917 -18.11 16.63 -23.67
CA LYS A 917 -18.33 17.73 -24.63
C LYS A 917 -17.09 18.63 -24.78
N PHE A 918 -16.32 18.80 -23.71
CA PHE A 918 -15.08 19.58 -23.75
C PHE A 918 -13.86 18.76 -24.21
N SER A 919 -13.88 17.44 -24.06
CA SER A 919 -12.79 16.57 -24.51
C SER A 919 -12.48 16.69 -26.00
N HIS A 920 -11.20 16.61 -26.35
CA HIS A 920 -10.74 16.54 -27.73
C HIS A 920 -10.52 15.11 -28.22
N ALA A 921 -10.59 14.12 -27.33
CA ALA A 921 -10.33 12.73 -27.67
C ALA A 921 -11.33 12.21 -28.72
N VAL A 922 -10.82 11.44 -29.69
CA VAL A 922 -11.63 10.88 -30.75
C VAL A 922 -12.71 9.94 -30.21
N ALA A 923 -12.47 9.29 -29.06
CA ALA A 923 -13.46 8.45 -28.39
C ALA A 923 -14.78 9.20 -28.10
N PHE A 924 -14.67 10.49 -27.75
CA PHE A 924 -15.80 11.36 -27.41
C PHE A 924 -16.19 12.31 -28.55
N SER A 925 -15.76 12.04 -29.79
CA SER A 925 -16.05 12.91 -30.93
C SER A 925 -17.56 13.14 -31.10
N ASP A 926 -18.39 12.11 -30.87
CA ASP A 926 -19.85 12.20 -30.91
C ASP A 926 -20.42 13.28 -29.98
N CYS A 927 -19.82 13.46 -28.81
CA CYS A 927 -20.24 14.43 -27.82
C CYS A 927 -19.65 15.82 -28.07
N LYS A 928 -18.64 15.95 -28.93
CA LYS A 928 -17.94 17.21 -29.20
C LYS A 928 -18.77 18.16 -30.06
N GLU A 929 -19.23 19.26 -29.46
CA GLU A 929 -20.11 20.24 -30.12
C GLU A 929 -19.34 21.48 -30.61
N LYS A 930 -18.31 21.91 -29.87
CA LYS A 930 -17.61 23.17 -30.09
C LYS A 930 -16.10 22.96 -30.21
N VAL A 931 -15.48 23.68 -31.13
CA VAL A 931 -14.05 23.56 -31.46
C VAL A 931 -13.40 24.92 -31.64
N HIS A 932 -12.07 24.97 -31.53
CA HIS A 932 -11.31 26.18 -31.83
C HIS A 932 -11.43 26.56 -33.31
N ARG A 933 -11.64 27.85 -33.57
CA ARG A 933 -11.84 28.42 -34.90
C ARG A 933 -10.68 29.36 -35.25
N PHE A 934 -10.17 29.24 -36.46
CA PHE A 934 -9.09 30.06 -37.02
C PHE A 934 -9.45 30.54 -38.44
N LYS A 935 -8.88 31.68 -38.85
CA LYS A 935 -8.98 32.18 -40.22
C LYS A 935 -7.99 31.50 -41.14
N PHE A 936 -8.36 31.32 -42.40
CA PHE A 936 -7.46 30.81 -43.44
C PHE A 936 -6.46 31.87 -43.93
N PRO A 937 -5.20 31.50 -44.20
CA PRO A 937 -4.54 30.23 -43.89
C PRO A 937 -4.01 30.20 -42.45
N VAL A 938 -4.03 29.03 -41.82
CA VAL A 938 -3.32 28.84 -40.54
C VAL A 938 -1.85 28.62 -40.85
N THR A 939 -0.99 29.59 -40.51
CA THR A 939 0.44 29.53 -40.77
C THR A 939 1.22 29.46 -39.46
N GLN A 940 2.12 28.47 -39.36
CA GLN A 940 3.05 28.30 -38.24
C GLN A 940 2.39 28.33 -36.84
N TYR A 941 1.26 27.66 -36.65
CA TYR A 941 0.64 27.47 -35.34
C TYR A 941 1.59 26.65 -34.44
N PRO A 942 2.01 27.17 -33.27
CA PRO A 942 2.94 26.47 -32.39
C PRO A 942 2.22 25.32 -31.65
N VAL A 943 2.74 24.11 -31.77
CA VAL A 943 2.25 22.93 -31.04
C VAL A 943 3.13 22.77 -29.80
N VAL A 944 2.70 23.37 -28.69
CA VAL A 944 3.40 23.30 -27.40
C VAL A 944 2.77 22.20 -26.55
N LEU A 945 3.62 21.30 -26.03
CA LEU A 945 3.19 20.15 -25.24
C LEU A 945 3.86 20.21 -23.87
N GLU A 946 3.11 19.80 -22.86
CA GLU A 946 3.51 19.72 -21.47
C GLU A 946 3.08 18.37 -20.90
N ILE A 947 3.99 17.66 -20.24
CA ILE A 947 3.68 16.49 -19.44
C ILE A 947 3.43 16.97 -18.01
N ILE A 948 2.30 16.59 -17.45
CA ILE A 948 1.97 16.86 -16.05
C ILE A 948 2.20 15.56 -15.29
N ASP A 949 2.90 15.66 -14.17
CA ASP A 949 3.16 14.58 -13.21
C ASP A 949 2.82 15.08 -11.78
N GLU A 950 2.85 14.21 -10.76
CA GLU A 950 2.45 14.52 -9.37
C GLU A 950 3.02 15.84 -8.83
N LYS A 951 4.29 16.11 -9.10
CA LYS A 951 5.05 17.22 -8.50
C LYS A 951 5.40 18.35 -9.48
N GLN A 952 5.31 18.08 -10.79
CA GLN A 952 5.94 18.96 -11.78
C GLN A 952 5.24 18.97 -13.14
N LYS A 953 5.41 20.10 -13.83
CA LYS A 953 5.04 20.30 -15.22
C LYS A 953 6.30 20.33 -16.07
N LEU A 954 6.41 19.38 -16.99
CA LEU A 954 7.58 19.16 -17.83
C LEU A 954 7.26 19.54 -19.27
N SER A 955 7.94 20.55 -19.80
CA SER A 955 7.83 20.86 -21.23
C SER A 955 8.43 19.73 -22.08
N VAL A 956 7.67 19.24 -23.06
CA VAL A 956 8.11 18.12 -23.91
C VAL A 956 9.23 18.57 -24.84
N LYS A 957 10.44 18.10 -24.56
CA LYS A 957 11.69 18.42 -25.27
C LYS A 957 12.49 17.12 -25.51
N PRO A 958 13.51 17.10 -26.39
CA PRO A 958 14.39 15.93 -26.52
C PRO A 958 14.89 15.45 -25.15
N PRO A 959 14.79 14.14 -24.82
CA PRO A 959 14.64 12.99 -25.73
C PRO A 959 13.19 12.63 -26.16
N TYR A 960 12.15 13.30 -25.65
CA TYR A 960 10.73 13.02 -25.96
C TYR A 960 10.32 13.45 -27.38
N LEU A 961 10.87 12.81 -28.41
CA LEU A 961 10.41 13.06 -29.78
C LEU A 961 8.95 12.59 -29.96
N VAL A 962 8.26 13.21 -30.91
CA VAL A 962 6.83 12.98 -31.11
C VAL A 962 6.50 12.57 -32.54
N THR A 963 5.45 11.79 -32.69
CA THR A 963 4.78 11.54 -33.96
C THR A 963 3.48 12.34 -33.99
N MET A 964 3.08 12.79 -35.18
CA MET A 964 1.86 13.57 -35.35
C MET A 964 1.05 13.02 -36.52
N THR A 965 -0.23 12.74 -36.27
CA THR A 965 -1.14 12.16 -37.26
C THR A 965 -2.45 12.93 -37.30
N GLU A 966 -3.05 13.06 -38.49
CA GLU A 966 -4.39 13.64 -38.62
C GLU A 966 -5.42 12.50 -38.63
N VAL A 967 -6.31 12.52 -37.64
CA VAL A 967 -7.20 11.43 -37.26
C VAL A 967 -8.25 11.13 -38.34
N ASN A 968 -8.60 12.11 -39.17
CA ASN A 968 -9.54 11.96 -40.29
C ASN A 968 -8.85 11.72 -41.65
N ARG A 969 -7.54 11.43 -41.66
CA ARG A 969 -6.71 11.14 -42.85
C ARG A 969 -6.64 12.28 -43.87
N ARG A 970 -6.75 13.54 -43.42
CA ARG A 970 -6.55 14.72 -44.26
C ARG A 970 -5.06 14.96 -44.51
N GLN A 971 -4.71 15.44 -45.70
CA GLN A 971 -3.31 15.65 -46.12
C GLN A 971 -2.94 17.13 -46.33
N ASN A 972 -3.90 18.05 -46.19
CA ASN A 972 -3.71 19.48 -46.50
C ASN A 972 -3.05 20.26 -45.35
N TRP A 973 -1.98 19.73 -44.77
CA TRP A 973 -1.25 20.32 -43.65
C TRP A 973 0.25 19.98 -43.75
N GLN A 974 1.08 20.77 -43.09
CA GLN A 974 2.54 20.64 -43.09
C GLN A 974 3.12 20.99 -41.72
N LEU A 975 4.19 20.31 -41.33
CA LEU A 975 4.95 20.59 -40.11
C LEU A 975 6.31 21.18 -40.44
N LYS A 976 6.75 22.10 -39.59
CA LYS A 976 8.11 22.63 -39.53
C LYS A 976 8.62 22.46 -38.10
N HIS A 977 9.86 22.03 -37.94
CA HIS A 977 10.47 21.83 -36.61
C HIS A 977 11.96 22.13 -36.63
N ASN A 978 12.54 22.40 -35.46
CA ASN A 978 13.98 22.59 -35.32
C ASN A 978 14.70 21.22 -35.26
N MET A 979 15.86 21.09 -35.91
CA MET A 979 16.63 19.85 -35.98
C MET A 979 18.12 20.06 -35.68
N PRO A 980 18.51 20.12 -34.40
CA PRO A 980 19.92 20.04 -34.03
C PRO A 980 20.51 18.67 -34.38
N GLU A 981 21.84 18.59 -34.48
CA GLU A 981 22.56 17.46 -35.08
C GLU A 981 22.39 16.13 -34.29
N ASN A 982 22.33 16.21 -32.97
CA ASN A 982 22.02 15.09 -32.08
C ASN A 982 20.61 14.51 -32.34
N VAL A 983 19.61 15.38 -32.50
CA VAL A 983 18.22 14.99 -32.80
C VAL A 983 18.10 14.41 -34.21
N LYS A 984 18.88 14.90 -35.18
CA LYS A 984 18.88 14.38 -36.56
C LYS A 984 19.34 12.92 -36.62
N LYS A 985 20.38 12.55 -35.86
CA LYS A 985 20.83 11.15 -35.76
C LYS A 985 19.74 10.25 -35.18
N MET A 986 19.10 10.69 -34.09
CA MET A 986 18.03 9.93 -33.43
C MET A 986 16.79 9.78 -34.33
N LYS A 987 16.39 10.84 -35.04
CA LYS A 987 15.30 10.79 -36.02
C LYS A 987 15.57 9.77 -37.12
N ASN A 988 16.74 9.81 -37.77
CA ASN A 988 17.04 8.88 -38.87
C ASN A 988 16.98 7.41 -38.43
N TYR A 989 17.42 7.13 -37.19
CA TYR A 989 17.33 5.80 -36.61
C TYR A 989 15.88 5.38 -36.28
N LEU A 990 15.07 6.29 -35.78
CA LEU A 990 13.68 6.00 -35.38
C LEU A 990 12.71 5.96 -36.55
N ASP A 991 12.83 6.86 -37.53
CA ASP A 991 11.97 6.91 -38.72
C ASP A 991 11.99 5.56 -39.47
N THR A 992 13.19 4.95 -39.56
CA THR A 992 13.38 3.65 -40.22
C THR A 992 12.75 2.49 -39.44
N ARG A 993 12.81 2.50 -38.10
CA ARG A 993 12.22 1.44 -37.26
C ARG A 993 10.70 1.58 -37.06
N LEU A 994 10.23 2.79 -36.81
CA LEU A 994 8.82 3.09 -36.53
C LEU A 994 7.96 3.18 -37.80
N LYS A 995 8.61 3.25 -38.99
CA LYS A 995 7.94 3.42 -40.29
C LYS A 995 7.00 4.64 -40.33
N THR A 996 7.25 5.62 -39.45
CA THR A 996 6.41 6.80 -39.23
C THR A 996 7.35 7.98 -38.97
N PRO A 997 7.09 9.17 -39.56
CA PRO A 997 7.98 10.32 -39.37
C PRO A 997 7.94 10.84 -37.94
N VAL A 998 9.13 11.07 -37.38
CA VAL A 998 9.36 11.57 -36.03
C VAL A 998 9.78 13.04 -36.08
N TYR A 999 9.24 13.82 -35.16
CA TYR A 999 9.43 15.26 -35.08
C TYR A 999 10.00 15.67 -33.73
N ASN A 1000 10.74 16.79 -33.75
CA ASN A 1000 11.18 17.45 -32.54
C ASN A 1000 10.01 18.29 -32.00
N PRO A 1001 9.51 18.05 -30.78
CA PRO A 1001 8.46 18.88 -30.19
C PRO A 1001 8.94 20.32 -29.96
N PHE A 1002 10.24 20.52 -29.74
CA PHE A 1002 10.80 21.86 -29.53
C PHE A 1002 10.82 22.65 -30.84
N GLY A 1003 9.95 23.67 -30.92
CA GLY A 1003 9.76 24.49 -32.12
C GLY A 1003 8.90 23.83 -33.20
N LEU A 1004 8.02 22.90 -32.81
CA LEU A 1004 7.07 22.25 -33.72
C LEU A 1004 5.95 23.22 -34.13
N ASN A 1005 5.89 23.55 -35.42
CA ASN A 1005 4.94 24.49 -35.99
C ASN A 1005 4.08 23.83 -37.08
N LEU A 1006 2.76 23.92 -36.93
CA LEU A 1006 1.75 23.39 -37.82
C LEU A 1006 1.25 24.47 -38.80
N SER A 1007 1.19 24.14 -40.09
CA SER A 1007 0.54 24.97 -41.10
C SER A 1007 -0.57 24.20 -41.80
N ILE A 1008 -1.77 24.77 -41.89
CA ILE A 1008 -2.95 24.13 -42.49
C ILE A 1008 -3.33 24.91 -43.76
N ARG A 1009 -3.39 24.18 -44.88
CA ARG A 1009 -3.72 24.72 -46.22
C ARG A 1009 -5.12 24.31 -46.70
N GLY A 1010 -5.89 23.58 -45.90
CA GLY A 1010 -7.27 23.21 -46.19
C GLY A 1010 -8.30 23.97 -45.34
N SER A 1011 -9.58 23.71 -45.62
CA SER A 1011 -10.74 24.30 -44.93
C SER A 1011 -11.38 23.36 -43.91
N GLU A 1012 -12.20 23.90 -43.02
CA GLU A 1012 -13.00 23.21 -42.00
C GLU A 1012 -12.18 22.45 -40.93
N LEU A 1013 -12.73 21.37 -40.36
CA LEU A 1013 -12.16 20.69 -39.18
C LEU A 1013 -10.95 19.81 -39.51
N PHE A 1014 -9.88 19.99 -38.74
CA PHE A 1014 -8.73 19.09 -38.63
C PHE A 1014 -8.65 18.59 -37.21
N HIS A 1015 -8.32 17.31 -37.05
CA HIS A 1015 -8.15 16.68 -35.75
C HIS A 1015 -6.78 16.00 -35.72
N PHE A 1016 -5.89 16.50 -34.87
CA PHE A 1016 -4.53 15.98 -34.75
C PHE A 1016 -4.38 15.16 -33.48
N LYS A 1017 -3.68 14.04 -33.60
CA LYS A 1017 -3.16 13.24 -32.49
C LYS A 1017 -1.65 13.35 -32.48
N VAL A 1018 -1.09 13.78 -31.36
CA VAL A 1018 0.35 13.85 -31.11
C VAL A 1018 0.70 12.80 -30.08
N SER A 1019 1.71 11.96 -30.37
CA SER A 1019 2.11 10.85 -29.49
C SER A 1019 3.62 10.83 -29.30
N VAL A 1020 4.07 10.67 -28.06
CA VAL A 1020 5.49 10.48 -27.75
C VAL A 1020 5.96 9.13 -28.31
N ILE A 1021 7.19 9.07 -28.80
CA ILE A 1021 7.77 7.81 -29.30
C ILE A 1021 7.90 6.76 -28.18
N PRO A 1022 7.81 5.46 -28.49
CA PRO A 1022 8.06 4.42 -27.49
C PRO A 1022 9.53 4.39 -27.06
N GLY A 1023 9.79 4.01 -25.81
CA GLY A 1023 11.15 3.77 -25.28
C GLY A 1023 11.85 4.97 -24.65
N VAL A 1024 11.12 6.07 -24.40
CA VAL A 1024 11.59 7.23 -23.60
C VAL A 1024 10.71 7.49 -22.37
N SER A 1025 9.62 6.74 -22.25
CA SER A 1025 8.64 6.77 -21.17
C SER A 1025 7.92 5.42 -21.18
N PHE A 1026 7.50 4.95 -20.01
CA PHE A 1026 6.64 3.78 -19.85
C PHE A 1026 5.18 4.08 -20.15
N CYS A 1027 4.80 5.37 -20.15
CA CYS A 1027 3.47 5.88 -20.47
C CYS A 1027 3.24 6.02 -21.97
N ASP A 1028 2.04 5.67 -22.41
CA ASP A 1028 1.53 5.92 -23.77
C ASP A 1028 1.03 7.37 -23.90
N LEU A 1029 1.97 8.32 -23.77
CA LEU A 1029 1.68 9.75 -23.75
C LEU A 1029 1.21 10.22 -25.13
N HIS A 1030 -0.04 10.63 -25.20
CA HIS A 1030 -0.63 11.24 -26.38
C HIS A 1030 -1.64 12.31 -26.01
N GLU A 1031 -1.81 13.27 -26.90
CA GLU A 1031 -2.78 14.35 -26.77
C GLU A 1031 -3.43 14.58 -28.13
N GLU A 1032 -4.70 14.96 -28.09
CA GLU A 1032 -5.52 15.20 -29.25
C GLU A 1032 -6.06 16.64 -29.23
N PHE A 1033 -6.00 17.34 -30.36
CA PHE A 1033 -6.55 18.69 -30.45
C PHE A 1033 -7.16 18.94 -31.82
N GLN A 1034 -8.10 19.88 -31.86
CA GLN A 1034 -8.96 20.12 -33.01
C GLN A 1034 -8.92 21.59 -33.43
N ILE A 1035 -8.77 21.83 -34.73
CA ILE A 1035 -8.70 23.16 -35.34
C ILE A 1035 -9.70 23.23 -36.49
N TYR A 1036 -10.62 24.20 -36.43
CA TYR A 1036 -11.55 24.51 -37.51
C TYR A 1036 -11.06 25.74 -38.29
N VAL A 1037 -10.78 25.56 -39.58
CA VAL A 1037 -10.33 26.64 -40.46
C VAL A 1037 -11.51 27.21 -41.25
N ASP A 1038 -11.78 28.49 -41.09
CA ASP A 1038 -12.89 29.20 -41.72
C ASP A 1038 -12.39 30.32 -42.65
N GLU A 1039 -13.31 30.96 -43.39
CA GLU A 1039 -13.02 32.08 -44.30
C GLU A 1039 -12.04 31.72 -45.44
N VAL A 1040 -12.16 30.50 -45.97
CA VAL A 1040 -11.30 30.03 -47.07
C VAL A 1040 -11.73 30.71 -48.38
N PRO A 1041 -10.79 31.29 -49.15
CA PRO A 1041 -11.10 31.92 -50.43
C PRO A 1041 -11.72 30.90 -51.40
N LEU A 1042 -12.59 31.37 -52.31
CA LEU A 1042 -13.23 30.48 -53.28
C LEU A 1042 -12.17 29.72 -54.10
N PRO A 1043 -12.29 28.40 -54.26
CA PRO A 1043 -11.32 27.60 -54.98
C PRO A 1043 -11.25 28.05 -56.45
N PHE A 1044 -10.05 28.09 -57.01
CA PHE A 1044 -9.85 28.35 -58.43
C PHE A 1044 -10.53 27.27 -59.29
N PRO A 1045 -11.27 27.61 -60.37
CA PRO A 1045 -11.39 28.94 -60.99
C PRO A 1045 -12.61 29.76 -60.53
N GLY A 1046 -13.29 29.41 -59.44
CA GLY A 1046 -14.58 30.01 -59.03
C GLY A 1046 -14.57 31.53 -58.95
N HIS A 1047 -13.54 32.14 -58.34
CA HIS A 1047 -13.39 33.60 -58.31
C HIS A 1047 -13.25 34.22 -59.70
N VAL A 1048 -12.49 33.57 -60.59
CA VAL A 1048 -12.28 34.02 -61.97
C VAL A 1048 -13.58 33.90 -62.77
N LEU A 1049 -14.31 32.80 -62.59
CA LEU A 1049 -15.59 32.56 -63.26
C LEU A 1049 -16.65 33.58 -62.84
N ILE A 1050 -16.75 33.87 -61.54
CA ILE A 1050 -17.66 34.90 -61.02
C ILE A 1050 -17.23 36.28 -61.54
N ALA A 1051 -15.94 36.62 -61.50
CA ALA A 1051 -15.45 37.90 -62.00
C ALA A 1051 -15.71 38.07 -63.51
N VAL A 1052 -15.46 37.03 -64.31
CA VAL A 1052 -15.73 37.01 -65.75
C VAL A 1052 -17.23 37.10 -66.03
N ALA A 1053 -18.05 36.29 -65.37
CA ALA A 1053 -19.51 36.35 -65.55
C ALA A 1053 -20.09 37.71 -65.15
N THR A 1054 -19.63 38.27 -64.02
CA THR A 1054 -20.04 39.62 -63.57
C THR A 1054 -19.59 40.68 -64.57
N SER A 1055 -18.36 40.58 -65.10
CA SER A 1055 -17.84 41.50 -66.11
C SER A 1055 -18.62 41.42 -67.43
N VAL A 1056 -19.01 40.21 -67.87
CA VAL A 1056 -19.82 40.00 -69.07
C VAL A 1056 -21.24 40.55 -68.88
N VAL A 1057 -21.86 40.32 -67.72
CA VAL A 1057 -23.20 40.87 -67.40
C VAL A 1057 -23.15 42.39 -67.30
N LEU A 1058 -22.16 42.95 -66.62
CA LEU A 1058 -22.01 44.40 -66.47
C LEU A 1058 -21.70 45.05 -67.84
N GLY A 1059 -20.80 44.45 -68.63
CA GLY A 1059 -20.52 44.89 -69.99
C GLY A 1059 -21.73 44.80 -70.92
N GLY A 1060 -22.53 43.73 -70.80
CA GLY A 1060 -23.79 43.57 -71.52
C GLY A 1060 -24.83 44.61 -71.12
N LEU A 1061 -24.99 44.90 -69.82
CA LEU A 1061 -25.89 45.94 -69.33
C LEU A 1061 -25.46 47.34 -69.81
N ILE A 1062 -24.16 47.64 -69.80
CA ILE A 1062 -23.61 48.90 -70.32
C ILE A 1062 -23.85 49.02 -71.83
N PHE A 1063 -23.63 47.94 -72.59
CA PHE A 1063 -23.86 47.92 -74.04
C PHE A 1063 -25.35 48.10 -74.39
N VAL A 1064 -26.25 47.47 -73.64
CA VAL A 1064 -27.71 47.65 -73.79
C VAL A 1064 -28.11 49.08 -73.44
N ALA A 1065 -27.58 49.66 -72.37
CA ALA A 1065 -27.81 51.06 -72.02
C ALA A 1065 -27.31 52.02 -73.12
N PHE A 1066 -26.14 51.74 -73.69
CA PHE A 1066 -25.58 52.50 -74.81
C PHE A 1066 -26.43 52.39 -76.09
N LEU A 1067 -26.95 51.20 -76.42
CA LEU A 1067 -27.88 50.99 -77.52
C LEU A 1067 -29.21 51.74 -77.34
N PHE A 1068 -29.75 51.77 -76.11
CA PHE A 1068 -30.95 52.56 -75.80
C PHE A 1068 -30.69 54.07 -75.97
N GLN A 1069 -29.48 54.53 -75.62
CA GLN A 1069 -29.07 55.93 -75.77
C GLN A 1069 -28.86 56.31 -77.25
N LEU A 1070 -28.26 55.44 -78.07
CA LEU A 1070 -28.05 55.64 -79.51
C LEU A 1070 -29.36 55.65 -80.33
N ARG A 1071 -30.34 54.84 -79.93
CA ARG A 1071 -31.66 54.80 -80.60
C ARG A 1071 -32.67 55.82 -80.08
N ASN A 1072 -32.28 56.68 -79.13
CA ASN A 1072 -33.17 57.68 -78.51
C ASN A 1072 -34.44 57.06 -77.87
N ILE A 1073 -34.35 55.80 -77.44
CA ILE A 1073 -35.45 55.07 -76.81
C ILE A 1073 -35.32 55.27 -75.31
N HIS A 1074 -36.11 56.18 -74.74
CA HIS A 1074 -36.23 56.33 -73.29
C HIS A 1074 -37.21 55.28 -72.74
N PRO A 1075 -36.73 54.23 -72.04
CA PRO A 1075 -37.60 53.13 -71.58
C PRO A 1075 -38.71 53.64 -70.65
N LEU A 1076 -38.42 54.66 -69.84
CA LEU A 1076 -39.41 55.34 -68.99
C LEU A 1076 -40.51 56.09 -69.78
N ARG A 1077 -40.24 56.60 -70.99
CA ARG A 1077 -41.28 57.19 -71.87
C ARG A 1077 -42.10 56.10 -72.57
N ALA A 1078 -41.48 55.00 -72.98
CA ALA A 1078 -42.16 53.86 -73.60
C ALA A 1078 -43.08 53.14 -72.59
N PHE A 1079 -42.61 52.94 -71.36
CA PHE A 1079 -43.41 52.36 -70.27
C PHE A 1079 -44.55 53.30 -69.83
N ARG A 1080 -44.31 54.63 -69.76
CA ARG A 1080 -45.40 55.61 -69.53
C ARG A 1080 -46.44 55.65 -70.65
N ARG A 1081 -46.07 55.40 -71.92
CA ARG A 1081 -47.04 55.26 -73.03
C ARG A 1081 -47.80 53.95 -72.96
N TYR A 1082 -47.17 52.86 -72.55
CA TYR A 1082 -47.82 51.56 -72.38
C TYR A 1082 -48.81 51.55 -71.20
N VAL A 1083 -48.48 52.23 -70.09
CA VAL A 1083 -49.35 52.34 -68.90
C VAL A 1083 -50.45 53.41 -69.08
N ARG A 1084 -50.25 54.46 -69.88
CA ARG A 1084 -51.31 55.44 -70.21
C ARG A 1084 -52.23 55.03 -71.36
N GLY A 1085 -51.84 54.06 -72.20
CA GLY A 1085 -52.64 53.58 -73.34
C GLY A 1085 -53.79 52.66 -72.96
N THR A 1086 -53.86 52.19 -71.71
CA THR A 1086 -54.80 51.14 -71.26
C THR A 1086 -55.86 51.61 -70.27
N ILE A 1087 -56.04 52.93 -70.05
CA ILE A 1087 -57.06 53.48 -69.14
C ILE A 1087 -57.92 54.56 -69.82
N ALA A 1088 -58.52 54.20 -70.96
CA ALA A 1088 -59.58 55.00 -71.59
C ALA A 1088 -60.67 54.08 -72.17
N HIS A 1089 -61.29 53.27 -71.31
CA HIS A 1089 -62.69 52.81 -71.43
C HIS A 1089 -63.16 52.18 -70.11
N SER A 1090 -63.48 53.02 -69.12
CA SER A 1090 -64.76 52.95 -68.41
C SER A 1090 -64.89 54.19 -67.52
N SER A 1091 -66.08 54.76 -67.61
CA SER A 1091 -66.58 55.96 -66.98
C SER A 1091 -66.72 55.84 -65.46
N ASN A 1092 -66.31 56.91 -64.77
CA ASN A 1092 -66.98 57.60 -63.67
C ASN A 1092 -67.93 56.81 -62.77
N LEU A 1093 -67.60 56.77 -61.47
CA LEU A 1093 -68.51 57.24 -60.42
C LEU A 1093 -67.69 57.75 -59.21
N SER A 1094 -67.81 59.05 -59.01
CA SER A 1094 -67.51 59.86 -57.82
C SER A 1094 -68.37 59.41 -56.61
N ILE A 1095 -68.10 59.73 -55.34
CA ILE A 1095 -68.14 61.04 -54.68
C ILE A 1095 -67.65 60.91 -53.21
N ASP A 1096 -66.83 61.88 -52.80
CA ASP A 1096 -66.68 62.61 -51.52
C ASP A 1096 -66.95 61.96 -50.15
N SER A 1097 -65.91 61.83 -49.33
CA SER A 1097 -65.53 62.83 -48.29
C SER A 1097 -64.10 62.58 -47.78
#